data_AF-A0A817VLS3-F1
#
_entry.id   AF-A0A817VLS3-F1
#
_cell.length_a   1.000
_cell.length_b   1.000
_cell.length_c   1.000
_cell.angle_alpha   90.00
_cell.angle_beta   90.00
_cell.angle_gamma   90.00
#
_symmetry.space_group_name_H-M   'P 1'
#
loop_
_entity.id
_entity.type
_entity.pdbx_description
1 polymer ?
#
loop_
_entity_poly.entity_id
_entity_poly.type
_entity_poly.pdbx_seq_one_letter_code
_entity_poly.pdbx_strand_id
1 'polypeptide(L)'
;MFLNTISLLIYLLKTDSSQSFSPSSLFSPFNSDLPTGNILSPTIYIDEWTWLLEKWKIALETLPISLTNQGAFGRLVRTTIGVGISRLFSFTINNEQDELDKKVFQALQMGFYYGIAYALVDGLQDNQNHQQKQFDVDKWLEKAEHILCGDQLNTSSLPQLPITPLLLETFHSLVQLTSINSITEQTFTDLALLLRSQRLDKKDLEYSNYTDIDLFLGPLLKSHFTYTATAFMGGANIIDNHERLWITPFLGQLTDDCRDFNEDSQAKSITPVTYYVQHNGTSFNPFFVFLFVCEDLYVESNRQKNTGSFLGRRIMRTLRSLGDDFKQFLTIFTEKSYPKLYKYFLSLENLFSRIGDPEKAVFRYINMFAKSYSLNHRKLETFAYDCLPLVEKQLSIETDDNNFLVHGMNYSLKAGGKRLRPLLLLMVAQLYNIDIKRILPLARALEYLHTSSLIFDDLPAQDNAPLRRGQPTLHMTIDDDHNDIPPSLTEGRAQLAAVDLIAYAIRSVTIDLRKENFSYESINQVTAEIAQSMSELCYGQFLDLQCSRTKKSLTIDELDRIAYLKTGKAIEIALICPVILATQEQSLDHFRELSRLMGILFQMKDDLLDVEGDTSELGKKINIDEQNKTVTYISLLEVKGTRKRIVNIRKQVESILNDLWPQAGTIRDLIQYICERKK
;
A
#
# COMPACT_ATOMS: atom_id res chain seq x y z
N MET A 1 3.52 -1.15 1.67
CA MET A 1 2.23 -1.05 0.96
C MET A 1 1.21 -0.20 1.70
N PHE A 2 0.57 -0.64 2.80
CA PHE A 2 -0.30 0.24 3.62
C PHE A 2 0.40 1.58 3.92
N LEU A 3 1.64 1.50 4.36
CA LEU A 3 2.51 2.66 4.60
C LEU A 3 2.77 3.50 3.33
N ASN A 4 2.95 2.90 2.15
CA ASN A 4 3.18 3.64 0.90
C ASN A 4 1.89 4.31 0.39
N THR A 5 0.75 3.62 0.47
CA THR A 5 -0.57 4.16 0.15
C THR A 5 -0.92 5.34 1.07
N ILE A 6 -0.51 5.28 2.33
CA ILE A 6 -0.66 6.39 3.28
C ILE A 6 0.29 7.53 2.95
N SER A 7 1.56 7.26 2.66
CA SER A 7 2.51 8.30 2.20
C SER A 7 1.94 9.03 0.97
N LEU A 8 1.32 8.30 0.04
CA LEU A 8 0.62 8.86 -1.12
C LEU A 8 -0.66 9.61 -0.73
N LEU A 9 -1.50 9.09 0.18
CA LEU A 9 -2.70 9.79 0.65
C LEU A 9 -2.34 11.12 1.31
N ILE A 10 -1.29 11.12 2.14
CA ILE A 10 -0.78 12.34 2.79
C ILE A 10 -0.19 13.29 1.75
N TYR A 11 0.52 12.78 0.74
CA TYR A 11 0.95 13.56 -0.42
C TYR A 11 -0.23 14.17 -1.19
N LEU A 12 -1.30 13.40 -1.41
CA LEU A 12 -2.50 13.85 -2.11
C LEU A 12 -3.29 14.89 -1.29
N LEU A 13 -3.39 14.72 0.03
CA LEU A 13 -3.95 15.69 0.96
C LEU A 13 -3.15 17.01 0.97
N LYS A 14 -1.84 16.97 0.70
CA LYS A 14 -1.00 18.17 0.49
C LYS A 14 -1.28 18.84 -0.85
N THR A 15 -1.75 18.11 -1.85
CA THR A 15 -2.04 18.64 -3.20
C THR A 15 -3.48 19.11 -3.39
N ASP A 16 -4.37 18.88 -2.43
CA ASP A 16 -5.78 19.27 -2.52
C ASP A 16 -5.99 20.75 -2.20
N SER A 17 -5.40 21.62 -3.02
CA SER A 17 -5.69 23.05 -3.07
C SER A 17 -6.69 23.35 -4.19
N SER A 18 -7.93 22.85 -4.05
CA SER A 18 -9.05 23.41 -4.80
C SER A 18 -9.47 24.75 -4.19
N GLN A 19 -8.58 25.74 -4.26
CA GLN A 19 -8.85 27.17 -4.39
C GLN A 19 -7.50 27.86 -4.60
N SER A 20 -7.39 28.57 -5.72
CA SER A 20 -6.21 29.32 -6.15
C SER A 20 -5.76 30.31 -5.08
N PHE A 21 -4.76 29.93 -4.29
CA PHE A 21 -4.00 30.85 -3.45
C PHE A 21 -2.73 31.22 -4.21
N SER A 22 -2.57 32.50 -4.52
CA SER A 22 -1.34 33.02 -5.13
C SER A 22 -0.31 33.23 -4.02
N PRO A 23 0.85 32.54 -4.03
CA PRO A 23 1.88 32.71 -2.98
C PRO A 23 2.40 34.15 -2.89
N SER A 24 2.29 34.93 -3.97
CA SER A 24 2.79 36.30 -4.05
C SER A 24 2.09 37.32 -3.15
N SER A 25 0.88 37.03 -2.64
CA SER A 25 0.17 37.94 -1.71
C SER A 25 0.49 37.72 -0.23
N LEU A 26 1.13 36.59 0.14
CA LEU A 26 1.45 36.25 1.54
C LEU A 26 2.75 36.88 2.06
N PHE A 27 3.66 37.27 1.17
CA PHE A 27 4.97 37.81 1.55
C PHE A 27 5.00 39.33 1.75
N SER A 28 3.85 40.03 1.61
CA SER A 28 3.84 41.50 1.58
C SER A 28 3.70 42.25 2.92
N PRO A 29 3.14 41.71 4.02
CA PRO A 29 3.01 42.52 5.24
C PRO A 29 4.12 42.30 6.29
N PHE A 30 5.01 41.31 6.13
CA PHE A 30 6.04 41.01 7.13
C PHE A 30 7.37 41.76 6.96
N ASN A 31 7.42 42.76 6.05
CA ASN A 31 8.66 43.49 5.73
C ASN A 31 8.80 44.86 6.40
N SER A 32 8.02 45.19 7.42
CA SER A 32 8.25 46.42 8.19
C SER A 32 8.01 46.21 9.68
N ASP A 33 9.08 46.48 10.44
CA ASP A 33 9.17 46.53 11.90
C ASP A 33 9.34 45.20 12.65
N LEU A 34 10.50 44.55 12.40
CA LEU A 34 11.11 43.67 13.40
C LEU A 34 11.93 44.54 14.40
N PRO A 35 11.76 44.39 15.72
CA PRO A 35 12.61 45.08 16.68
C PRO A 35 14.05 44.59 16.53
N THR A 36 14.96 45.50 16.19
CA THR A 36 16.40 45.28 16.25
C THR A 36 16.85 45.22 17.71
N GLY A 37 16.64 44.07 18.35
CA GLY A 37 17.18 43.75 19.66
C GLY A 37 17.88 42.40 19.59
N ASN A 38 19.18 42.38 19.90
CA ASN A 38 20.02 41.18 19.97
C ASN A 38 19.32 40.02 20.70
N ILE A 39 18.90 38.98 19.97
CA ILE A 39 18.51 37.69 20.57
C ILE A 39 19.44 36.54 20.16
N LEU A 40 20.46 36.78 19.33
CA LEU A 40 21.47 35.76 19.04
C LEU A 40 22.87 36.38 19.04
N SER A 41 23.57 36.21 20.16
CA SER A 41 25.02 36.38 20.23
C SER A 41 25.63 35.20 21.03
N PRO A 42 26.81 34.67 20.63
CA PRO A 42 27.14 33.26 20.77
C PRO A 42 28.16 32.95 21.88
N THR A 43 27.95 31.87 22.65
CA THR A 43 29.00 31.02 23.28
C THR A 43 28.38 29.74 23.83
N ILE A 44 29.05 28.60 23.66
CA ILE A 44 28.50 27.25 23.86
C ILE A 44 28.53 26.80 25.35
N TYR A 45 27.58 25.92 25.74
CA TYR A 45 27.71 24.72 26.61
C TYR A 45 26.87 24.55 27.90
N ILE A 46 26.03 25.50 28.35
CA ILE A 46 25.18 25.30 29.57
C ILE A 46 23.70 25.75 29.42
N ASP A 47 23.36 26.60 28.45
CA ASP A 47 22.05 27.29 28.41
C ASP A 47 20.88 26.52 27.75
N GLU A 48 21.13 25.55 26.87
CA GLU A 48 20.08 24.91 26.05
C GLU A 48 19.15 23.96 26.84
N TRP A 49 19.72 23.13 27.72
CA TRP A 49 18.93 22.29 28.63
C TRP A 49 18.23 23.12 29.70
N THR A 50 18.88 24.21 30.13
CA THR A 50 18.30 25.17 31.06
C THR A 50 17.06 25.82 30.44
N TRP A 51 17.14 26.25 29.17
CA TRP A 51 15.99 26.75 28.41
C TRP A 51 14.84 25.72 28.38
N LEU A 52 15.14 24.47 28.02
CA LEU A 52 14.09 23.44 27.91
C LEU A 52 13.43 23.14 29.26
N LEU A 53 14.22 23.06 30.33
CA LEU A 53 13.73 22.85 31.70
C LEU A 53 12.89 24.03 32.19
N GLU A 54 13.30 25.27 31.89
CA GLU A 54 12.51 26.47 32.19
C GLU A 54 11.19 26.49 31.42
N LYS A 55 11.21 26.11 30.14
CA LYS A 55 10.00 26.00 29.31
C LYS A 55 9.05 24.92 29.80
N TRP A 56 9.55 23.76 30.18
CA TRP A 56 8.73 22.74 30.83
C TRP A 56 8.19 23.21 32.17
N LYS A 57 8.96 23.93 32.98
CA LYS A 57 8.49 24.51 34.23
C LYS A 57 7.34 25.50 33.99
N ILE A 58 7.50 26.43 33.05
CA ILE A 58 6.46 27.38 32.66
C ILE A 58 5.22 26.64 32.15
N ALA A 59 5.39 25.62 31.31
CA ALA A 59 4.27 24.81 30.82
C ALA A 59 3.54 24.10 31.98
N LEU A 60 4.27 23.53 32.93
CA LEU A 60 3.68 22.86 34.10
C LEU A 60 2.91 23.84 35.01
N GLU A 61 3.41 25.06 35.18
CA GLU A 61 2.78 26.11 35.99
C GLU A 61 1.56 26.76 35.31
N THR A 62 1.51 26.75 33.98
CA THR A 62 0.45 27.42 33.18
C THR A 62 -0.61 26.47 32.63
N LEU A 63 -0.31 25.18 32.50
CA LEU A 63 -1.28 24.17 32.06
C LEU A 63 -2.41 24.03 33.09
N PRO A 64 -3.69 24.02 32.65
CA PRO A 64 -4.81 23.70 33.51
C PRO A 64 -4.59 22.37 34.26
N ILE A 65 -4.86 22.36 35.56
CA ILE A 65 -4.67 21.18 36.44
C ILE A 65 -5.42 19.96 35.90
N SER A 66 -6.61 20.16 35.30
CA SER A 66 -7.39 19.10 34.66
C SER A 66 -6.62 18.40 33.53
N LEU A 67 -5.97 19.17 32.66
CA LEU A 67 -5.17 18.64 31.55
C LEU A 67 -3.87 18.00 32.04
N THR A 68 -3.22 18.59 33.05
CA THR A 68 -2.01 18.04 33.66
C THR A 68 -2.28 16.67 34.30
N ASN A 69 -3.41 16.51 34.99
CA ASN A 69 -3.85 15.24 35.57
C ASN A 69 -4.17 14.17 34.51
N GLN A 70 -4.55 14.58 33.30
CA GLN A 70 -4.76 13.71 32.14
C GLN A 70 -3.48 13.43 31.34
N GLY A 71 -2.31 13.77 31.89
CA GLY A 71 -1.01 13.45 31.29
C GLY A 71 -0.55 14.41 30.18
N ALA A 72 -1.21 15.57 29.99
CA ALA A 72 -0.85 16.55 28.97
C ALA A 72 0.64 16.98 29.04
N PHE A 73 1.15 17.20 30.26
CA PHE A 73 2.57 17.54 30.45
C PHE A 73 3.49 16.37 30.06
N GLY A 74 3.12 15.14 30.38
CA GLY A 74 3.87 13.94 29.96
C GLY A 74 3.88 13.77 28.44
N ARG A 75 2.78 14.10 27.75
CA ARG A 75 2.70 14.13 26.28
C ARG A 75 3.63 15.20 25.70
N LEU A 76 3.59 16.43 26.22
CA LEU A 76 4.51 17.51 25.85
C LEU A 76 5.97 17.06 25.94
N VAL A 77 6.39 16.49 27.07
CA VAL A 77 7.76 16.02 27.29
C VAL A 77 8.13 14.91 26.31
N ARG A 78 7.26 13.90 26.13
CA ARG A 78 7.49 12.77 25.20
C ARG A 78 7.64 13.26 23.76
N THR A 79 6.77 14.17 23.32
CA THR A 79 6.82 14.75 21.97
C THR A 79 8.09 15.57 21.78
N THR A 80 8.46 16.39 22.76
CA THR A 80 9.67 17.20 22.71
C THR A 80 10.92 16.34 22.55
N ILE A 81 11.08 15.34 23.41
CA ILE A 81 12.21 14.40 23.38
C ILE A 81 12.17 13.55 22.11
N GLY A 82 10.98 13.12 21.67
CA GLY A 82 10.78 12.30 20.48
C GLY A 82 11.29 12.98 19.21
N VAL A 83 10.98 14.27 19.03
CA VAL A 83 11.49 15.07 17.89
C VAL A 83 13.02 15.21 17.96
N GLY A 84 13.58 15.48 19.14
CA GLY A 84 15.04 15.57 19.32
C GLY A 84 15.76 14.24 19.03
N ILE A 85 15.24 13.12 19.51
CA ILE A 85 15.77 11.78 19.24
C ILE A 85 15.67 11.44 17.75
N SER A 86 14.54 11.75 17.11
CA SER A 86 14.35 11.55 15.66
C SER A 86 15.42 12.27 14.85
N ARG A 87 15.77 13.50 15.26
CA ARG A 87 16.86 14.26 14.63
C ARG A 87 18.22 13.60 14.84
N LEU A 88 18.54 13.17 16.05
CA LEU A 88 19.77 12.40 16.35
C LEU A 88 19.88 11.10 15.51
N PHE A 89 18.75 10.41 15.30
CA PHE A 89 18.69 9.23 14.42
C PHE A 89 18.90 9.58 12.95
N SER A 90 18.32 10.68 12.45
CA SER A 90 18.58 11.14 11.07
C SER A 90 20.06 11.45 10.83
N PHE A 91 20.74 12.07 11.79
CA PHE A 91 22.18 12.34 11.70
C PHE A 91 23.04 11.09 11.63
N THR A 92 22.73 10.07 12.44
CA THR A 92 23.47 8.80 12.44
C THR A 92 23.32 8.02 11.14
N ILE A 93 22.22 8.23 10.40
CA ILE A 93 22.00 7.63 9.08
C ILE A 93 22.75 8.41 7.98
N ASN A 94 22.80 9.75 8.08
CA ASN A 94 23.31 10.63 7.01
C ASN A 94 24.78 11.06 7.16
N ASN A 95 25.48 10.70 8.25
CA ASN A 95 26.89 11.05 8.50
C ASN A 95 27.22 12.56 8.44
N GLU A 96 26.26 13.42 8.75
CA GLU A 96 26.49 14.86 8.91
C GLU A 96 27.01 15.16 10.33
N GLN A 97 28.23 15.71 10.47
CA GLN A 97 28.83 16.03 11.78
C GLN A 97 28.86 17.53 12.12
N ASP A 98 28.67 18.41 11.15
CA ASP A 98 28.71 19.86 11.39
C ASP A 98 27.36 20.37 11.92
N GLU A 99 27.41 21.20 12.99
CA GLU A 99 26.25 21.82 13.68
C GLU A 99 25.25 20.86 14.38
N LEU A 100 25.70 19.68 14.85
CA LEU A 100 24.85 18.70 15.55
C LEU A 100 24.06 19.32 16.73
N ASP A 101 24.75 19.99 17.66
CA ASP A 101 24.15 20.51 18.89
C ASP A 101 23.06 21.55 18.59
N LYS A 102 23.36 22.51 17.71
CA LYS A 102 22.43 23.57 17.29
C LYS A 102 21.18 23.01 16.62
N LYS A 103 21.32 22.03 15.72
CA LYS A 103 20.19 21.43 14.99
C LYS A 103 19.35 20.52 15.89
N VAL A 104 19.96 19.80 16.84
CA VAL A 104 19.23 19.02 17.86
C VAL A 104 18.50 19.95 18.82
N PHE A 105 19.11 21.04 19.25
CA PHE A 105 18.45 22.01 20.11
C PHE A 105 17.26 22.66 19.42
N GLN A 106 17.41 23.12 18.17
CA GLN A 106 16.27 23.62 17.40
C GLN A 106 15.15 22.56 17.33
N ALA A 107 15.50 21.29 17.10
CA ALA A 107 14.51 20.20 17.06
C ALA A 107 13.78 20.01 18.40
N LEU A 108 14.47 20.20 19.52
CA LEU A 108 13.84 20.23 20.85
C LEU A 108 12.93 21.45 21.02
N GLN A 109 13.31 22.63 20.52
CA GLN A 109 12.44 23.82 20.57
C GLN A 109 11.15 23.60 19.77
N MET A 110 11.24 23.08 18.54
CA MET A 110 10.06 22.74 17.75
C MET A 110 9.26 21.60 18.39
N GLY A 111 9.93 20.61 18.97
CA GLY A 111 9.29 19.54 19.73
C GLY A 111 8.50 20.04 20.93
N PHE A 112 8.99 21.06 21.64
CA PHE A 112 8.29 21.72 22.74
C PHE A 112 7.05 22.48 22.25
N TYR A 113 7.24 23.35 21.25
CA TYR A 113 6.17 24.16 20.68
C TYR A 113 5.06 23.32 20.04
N TYR A 114 5.42 22.25 19.34
CA TYR A 114 4.45 21.27 18.87
C TYR A 114 3.82 20.50 20.03
N GLY A 115 4.65 20.01 20.96
CA GLY A 115 4.19 19.21 22.09
C GLY A 115 3.15 19.93 22.93
N ILE A 116 3.21 21.25 23.06
CA ILE A 116 2.24 22.01 23.85
C ILE A 116 0.95 22.25 23.10
N ALA A 117 1.01 22.55 21.80
CA ALA A 117 -0.17 22.62 20.95
C ALA A 117 -0.90 21.26 20.94
N TYR A 118 -0.15 20.18 20.77
CA TYR A 118 -0.65 18.80 20.81
C TYR A 118 -1.30 18.46 22.16
N ALA A 119 -0.58 18.69 23.26
CA ALA A 119 -1.06 18.37 24.61
C ALA A 119 -2.37 19.08 24.96
N LEU A 120 -2.59 20.28 24.41
CA LEU A 120 -3.83 21.04 24.57
C LEU A 120 -4.97 20.49 23.75
N VAL A 121 -4.76 20.17 22.47
CA VAL A 121 -5.81 19.59 21.62
C VAL A 121 -6.28 18.25 22.18
N ASP A 122 -5.33 17.36 22.47
CA ASP A 122 -5.59 15.98 22.90
C ASP A 122 -6.38 15.95 24.22
N GLY A 123 -5.92 16.67 25.26
CA GLY A 123 -6.59 16.66 26.57
C GLY A 123 -7.97 17.34 26.61
N LEU A 124 -8.38 18.02 25.55
CA LEU A 124 -9.70 18.64 25.45
C LEU A 124 -10.70 17.78 24.69
N GLN A 125 -10.24 16.94 23.77
CA GLN A 125 -11.07 15.92 23.13
C GLN A 125 -11.53 14.88 24.15
N ASP A 126 -10.67 14.51 25.10
CA ASP A 126 -10.97 13.55 26.17
C ASP A 126 -11.99 14.08 27.21
N ASN A 127 -12.30 15.38 27.21
CA ASN A 127 -13.10 16.07 28.23
C ASN A 127 -14.57 16.34 27.84
N GLN A 128 -15.13 15.64 26.84
CA GLN A 128 -16.52 15.89 26.42
C GLN A 128 -17.59 15.57 27.48
N ASN A 129 -17.24 14.87 28.56
CA ASN A 129 -18.15 14.64 29.68
C ASN A 129 -17.63 15.33 30.95
N HIS A 130 -18.43 16.29 31.41
CA HIS A 130 -18.36 17.04 32.68
C HIS A 130 -17.72 18.43 32.64
N GLN A 131 -18.61 19.42 32.53
CA GLN A 131 -18.48 20.76 33.12
C GLN A 131 -17.16 21.51 32.90
N GLN A 132 -17.01 22.22 31.77
CA GLN A 132 -16.34 23.53 31.81
C GLN A 132 -16.73 24.43 30.64
N LYS A 133 -17.66 25.35 30.91
CA LYS A 133 -17.91 26.59 30.14
C LYS A 133 -16.74 27.59 30.21
N GLN A 134 -15.50 27.15 30.44
CA GLN A 134 -14.39 28.03 30.84
C GLN A 134 -13.19 28.03 29.88
N PHE A 135 -13.21 27.21 28.82
CA PHE A 135 -12.09 27.07 27.88
C PHE A 135 -12.63 26.86 26.46
N ASP A 136 -12.84 27.94 25.69
CA ASP A 136 -13.30 27.86 24.30
C ASP A 136 -12.10 27.66 23.36
N VAL A 137 -11.52 26.46 23.43
CA VAL A 137 -10.29 26.14 22.69
C VAL A 137 -10.52 25.83 21.25
N ASP A 138 -11.72 25.39 20.88
CA ASP A 138 -12.08 25.27 19.47
C ASP A 138 -11.88 26.62 18.76
N LYS A 139 -12.21 27.76 19.41
CA LYS A 139 -11.87 29.10 18.90
C LYS A 139 -10.38 29.43 18.91
N TRP A 140 -9.60 28.91 19.86
CA TRP A 140 -8.14 29.09 19.85
C TRP A 140 -7.48 28.32 18.72
N LEU A 141 -7.90 27.08 18.48
CA LEU A 141 -7.39 26.21 17.44
C LEU A 141 -7.82 26.67 16.05
N GLU A 142 -9.06 27.15 15.90
CA GLU A 142 -9.52 27.79 14.69
C GLU A 142 -8.67 29.04 14.39
N LYS A 143 -8.46 29.92 15.37
CA LYS A 143 -7.58 31.08 15.18
C LYS A 143 -6.15 30.66 14.86
N ALA A 144 -5.61 29.66 15.56
CA ALA A 144 -4.31 29.07 15.28
C ALA A 144 -4.19 28.58 13.84
N GLU A 145 -5.18 27.84 13.35
CA GLU A 145 -5.27 27.37 11.96
C GLU A 145 -5.23 28.56 10.98
N HIS A 146 -6.07 29.57 11.19
CA HIS A 146 -6.11 30.80 10.39
C HIS A 146 -4.76 31.54 10.34
N ILE A 147 -4.10 31.70 11.50
CA ILE A 147 -2.79 32.35 11.60
C ILE A 147 -1.72 31.54 10.86
N LEU A 148 -1.73 30.22 11.00
CA LEU A 148 -0.80 29.33 10.31
C LEU A 148 -1.03 29.35 8.79
N CYS A 149 -2.24 29.65 8.33
CA CYS A 149 -2.55 29.91 6.93
C CYS A 149 -2.23 31.35 6.47
N GLY A 150 -1.69 32.20 7.35
CA GLY A 150 -1.21 33.55 7.01
C GLY A 150 -2.11 34.71 7.45
N ASP A 151 -3.19 34.47 8.20
CA ASP A 151 -4.06 35.54 8.68
C ASP A 151 -3.40 36.39 9.79
N GLN A 152 -3.72 37.69 9.82
CA GLN A 152 -3.18 38.60 10.84
C GLN A 152 -3.75 38.29 12.23
N LEU A 153 -2.85 38.14 13.21
CA LEU A 153 -3.19 37.88 14.61
C LEU A 153 -3.77 39.14 15.28
N ASN A 154 -5.08 39.16 15.54
CA ASN A 154 -5.67 40.13 16.46
C ASN A 154 -5.62 39.62 17.91
N THR A 155 -4.52 39.92 18.61
CA THR A 155 -4.28 39.52 20.01
C THR A 155 -5.36 39.97 20.99
N SER A 156 -6.05 41.08 20.70
CA SER A 156 -7.13 41.61 21.54
C SER A 156 -8.40 40.75 21.53
N SER A 157 -8.54 39.87 20.54
CA SER A 157 -9.69 38.97 20.38
C SER A 157 -9.48 37.60 21.03
N LEU A 158 -8.31 37.35 21.61
CA LEU A 158 -7.93 36.06 22.20
C LEU A 158 -8.40 35.96 23.65
N PRO A 159 -8.92 34.80 24.09
CA PRO A 159 -9.23 34.56 25.49
C PRO A 159 -7.99 34.79 26.39
N GLN A 160 -8.12 35.59 27.44
CA GLN A 160 -7.03 35.89 28.38
C GLN A 160 -6.94 34.81 29.46
N LEU A 161 -6.20 33.75 29.16
CA LEU A 161 -6.02 32.59 30.02
C LEU A 161 -4.57 32.53 30.52
N PRO A 162 -4.27 31.85 31.63
CA PRO A 162 -2.89 31.69 32.12
C PRO A 162 -1.91 31.10 31.09
N ILE A 163 -2.41 30.29 30.16
CA ILE A 163 -1.62 29.67 29.08
C ILE A 163 -1.49 30.54 27.82
N THR A 164 -2.29 31.59 27.69
CA THR A 164 -2.31 32.49 26.53
C THR A 164 -0.94 33.06 26.17
N PRO A 165 -0.11 33.54 27.13
CA PRO A 165 1.23 34.03 26.81
C PRO A 165 2.14 32.95 26.21
N LEU A 166 2.05 31.72 26.73
CA LEU A 166 2.86 30.59 26.27
C LEU A 166 2.44 30.12 24.88
N LEU A 167 1.14 30.14 24.57
CA LEU A 167 0.63 29.86 23.23
C LEU A 167 1.07 30.92 22.22
N LEU A 168 0.96 32.20 22.58
CA LEU A 168 1.43 33.30 21.73
C LEU A 168 2.93 33.20 21.44
N GLU A 169 3.73 32.93 22.48
CA GLU A 169 5.16 32.68 22.33
C GLU A 169 5.43 31.50 21.40
N THR A 170 4.67 30.41 21.55
CA THR A 170 4.76 29.23 20.70
C THR A 170 4.52 29.57 19.23
N PHE A 171 3.46 30.32 18.93
CA PHE A 171 3.16 30.75 17.56
C PHE A 171 4.25 31.66 16.99
N HIS A 172 4.66 32.70 17.73
CA HIS A 172 5.71 33.61 17.28
C HIS A 172 7.04 32.89 17.04
N SER A 173 7.41 31.96 17.92
CA SER A 173 8.65 31.20 17.80
C SER A 173 8.62 30.23 16.64
N LEU A 174 7.48 29.57 16.37
CA LEU A 174 7.32 28.73 15.18
C LEU A 174 7.48 29.55 13.89
N VAL A 175 6.84 30.73 13.82
CA VAL A 175 6.98 31.65 12.67
C VAL A 175 8.44 32.08 12.47
N GLN A 176 9.14 32.46 13.55
CA GLN A 176 10.55 32.85 13.48
C GLN A 176 11.49 31.70 13.10
N LEU A 177 11.32 30.51 13.66
CA LEU A 177 12.15 29.35 13.35
C LEU A 177 12.00 28.90 11.90
N THR A 178 10.81 29.07 11.31
CA THR A 178 10.54 28.72 9.91
C THR A 178 11.04 29.75 8.89
N SER A 179 11.01 31.04 9.24
CA SER A 179 11.46 32.12 8.34
C SER A 179 12.98 32.12 8.14
N ILE A 180 13.73 31.65 9.14
CA ILE A 180 15.20 31.55 9.10
C ILE A 180 15.69 30.47 8.12
N ASN A 181 14.91 29.42 7.86
CA ASN A 181 15.36 28.24 7.13
C ASN A 181 14.88 28.15 5.66
N SER A 182 14.24 29.19 5.10
CA SER A 182 13.63 29.16 3.74
C SER A 182 12.58 28.06 3.54
N ILE A 183 11.86 27.70 4.61
CA ILE A 183 10.87 26.62 4.63
C ILE A 183 9.48 27.23 4.73
N THR A 184 8.90 27.57 3.58
CA THR A 184 8.05 28.77 3.54
C THR A 184 6.56 28.58 3.24
N GLU A 185 6.01 27.36 3.17
CA GLU A 185 4.54 27.21 3.03
C GLU A 185 4.03 25.82 3.42
N GLN A 186 4.76 24.78 3.02
CA GLN A 186 4.30 23.40 3.16
C GLN A 186 4.27 22.92 4.62
N THR A 187 5.21 23.35 5.46
CA THR A 187 5.23 23.01 6.89
C THR A 187 4.07 23.64 7.65
N PHE A 188 3.70 24.87 7.29
CA PHE A 188 2.54 25.56 7.85
C PHE A 188 1.24 24.91 7.42
N THR A 189 1.14 24.55 6.13
CA THR A 189 0.00 23.80 5.59
C THR A 189 -0.15 22.44 6.28
N ASP A 190 0.96 21.70 6.48
CA ASP A 190 0.95 20.43 7.20
C ASP A 190 0.49 20.58 8.66
N LEU A 191 0.94 21.64 9.36
CA LEU A 191 0.54 21.93 10.74
C LEU A 191 -0.95 22.32 10.83
N ALA A 192 -1.41 23.16 9.90
CA ALA A 192 -2.82 23.55 9.81
C ALA A 192 -3.71 22.34 9.51
N LEU A 193 -3.31 21.48 8.58
CA LEU A 193 -4.01 20.22 8.26
C LEU A 193 -4.09 19.28 9.46
N LEU A 194 -3.02 19.19 10.28
CA LEU A 194 -3.04 18.38 11.50
C LEU A 194 -3.99 18.94 12.56
N LEU A 195 -3.92 20.25 12.84
CA LEU A 195 -4.80 20.90 13.81
C LEU A 195 -6.26 20.79 13.36
N ARG A 196 -6.51 20.99 12.06
CA ARG A 196 -7.82 20.81 11.44
C ARG A 196 -8.27 19.36 11.53
N SER A 197 -7.41 18.39 11.22
CA SER A 197 -7.77 16.97 11.31
C SER A 197 -8.14 16.60 12.73
N GLN A 198 -7.37 17.06 13.73
CA GLN A 198 -7.71 16.80 15.13
C GLN A 198 -9.02 17.47 15.50
N ARG A 199 -9.25 18.74 15.15
CA ARG A 199 -10.52 19.44 15.40
C ARG A 199 -11.74 18.74 14.79
N LEU A 200 -11.58 18.19 13.59
CA LEU A 200 -12.62 17.47 12.85
C LEU A 200 -12.78 16.00 13.31
N ASP A 201 -11.79 15.41 13.98
CA ASP A 201 -11.78 14.02 14.42
C ASP A 201 -12.61 13.82 15.71
N LYS A 202 -13.88 14.23 15.67
CA LYS A 202 -14.88 13.98 16.72
C LYS A 202 -15.58 12.66 16.42
N LYS A 203 -14.92 11.55 16.72
CA LYS A 203 -15.51 10.21 16.55
C LYS A 203 -16.35 9.84 17.79
N ASP A 204 -17.33 8.96 17.61
CA ASP A 204 -18.14 8.35 18.67
C ASP A 204 -17.91 6.83 18.71
N LEU A 205 -17.50 6.28 19.86
CA LEU A 205 -17.15 4.86 19.99
C LEU A 205 -18.36 3.96 19.75
N GLU A 206 -19.57 4.47 19.96
CA GLU A 206 -20.82 3.73 19.72
C GLU A 206 -21.18 3.65 18.23
N TYR A 207 -20.58 4.48 17.36
CA TYR A 207 -20.82 4.43 15.92
C TYR A 207 -20.13 3.22 15.29
N SER A 208 -20.88 2.30 14.69
CA SER A 208 -20.34 1.00 14.26
C SER A 208 -19.76 0.95 12.84
N ASN A 209 -19.75 2.06 12.10
CA ASN A 209 -19.47 2.08 10.65
C ASN A 209 -18.26 2.94 10.28
N TYR A 210 -17.27 3.08 11.15
CA TYR A 210 -15.99 3.68 10.74
C TYR A 210 -15.24 2.76 9.79
N THR A 211 -14.66 3.35 8.75
CA THR A 211 -13.69 2.67 7.87
C THR A 211 -12.32 2.60 8.54
N ASP A 212 -11.42 1.74 8.06
CA ASP A 212 -10.04 1.72 8.57
C ASP A 212 -9.32 3.06 8.32
N ILE A 213 -9.66 3.76 7.24
CA ILE A 213 -9.11 5.09 6.95
C ILE A 213 -9.52 6.03 8.07
N ASP A 214 -10.80 6.05 8.45
CA ASP A 214 -11.28 6.90 9.53
C ASP A 214 -10.45 6.63 10.79
N LEU A 215 -10.29 5.37 11.18
CA LEU A 215 -9.60 4.99 12.43
C LEU A 215 -8.10 5.28 12.45
N PHE A 216 -7.40 5.06 11.34
CA PHE A 216 -5.93 5.20 11.30
C PHE A 216 -5.45 6.58 10.84
N LEU A 217 -6.28 7.39 10.16
CA LEU A 217 -5.84 8.68 9.61
C LEU A 217 -5.28 9.64 10.67
N GLY A 218 -5.93 9.75 11.83
CA GLY A 218 -5.47 10.59 12.94
C GLY A 218 -4.04 10.24 13.42
N PRO A 219 -3.81 9.00 13.89
CA PRO A 219 -2.46 8.53 14.24
C PRO A 219 -1.41 8.72 13.14
N LEU A 220 -1.80 8.56 11.87
CA LEU A 220 -0.91 8.73 10.71
C LEU A 220 -0.52 10.19 10.48
N LEU A 221 -1.48 11.11 10.50
CA LEU A 221 -1.21 12.55 10.35
C LEU A 221 -0.32 13.07 11.49
N LYS A 222 -0.59 12.64 12.74
CA LYS A 222 0.27 12.94 13.91
C LYS A 222 1.73 12.50 13.67
N SER A 223 1.91 11.31 13.09
CA SER A 223 3.22 10.70 12.84
C SER A 223 3.96 11.35 11.69
N HIS A 224 3.26 11.67 10.61
CA HIS A 224 3.81 12.37 9.45
C HIS A 224 4.26 13.78 9.79
N PHE A 225 3.51 14.50 10.62
CA PHE A 225 3.93 15.84 11.07
C PHE A 225 5.24 15.79 11.88
N THR A 226 5.39 14.82 12.77
CA THR A 226 6.63 14.60 13.52
C THR A 226 7.83 14.42 12.57
N TYR A 227 7.63 13.73 11.45
CA TYR A 227 8.61 13.62 10.37
C TYR A 227 8.85 14.96 9.66
N THR A 228 7.80 15.61 9.16
CA THR A 228 7.84 16.94 8.51
C THR A 228 8.70 17.89 9.34
N ALA A 229 8.39 18.05 10.63
CA ALA A 229 9.15 18.89 11.54
C ALA A 229 10.63 18.50 11.62
N THR A 230 10.95 17.21 11.68
CA THR A 230 12.35 16.74 11.77
C THR A 230 13.13 16.92 10.46
N ALA A 231 12.51 16.65 9.30
CA ALA A 231 13.15 16.68 7.99
C ALA A 231 13.50 18.11 7.55
N PHE A 232 12.57 19.04 7.79
CA PHE A 232 12.71 20.44 7.41
C PHE A 232 13.87 21.14 8.15
N MET A 233 14.11 20.79 9.42
CA MET A 233 15.20 21.37 10.20
C MET A 233 16.60 20.86 9.82
N GLY A 234 16.66 19.84 8.96
CA GLY A 234 17.91 19.18 8.60
C GLY A 234 18.62 19.72 7.38
N GLY A 235 17.95 20.51 6.54
CA GLY A 235 18.45 20.82 5.19
C GLY A 235 18.55 19.59 4.28
N ALA A 236 17.91 18.48 4.65
CA ALA A 236 17.92 17.27 3.84
C ALA A 236 17.11 17.54 2.56
N ASN A 237 17.75 17.43 1.40
CA ASN A 237 17.03 17.28 0.15
C ASN A 237 16.05 16.12 0.35
N ILE A 238 14.75 16.38 0.20
CA ILE A 238 13.64 15.43 0.37
C ILE A 238 13.70 14.27 -0.66
N ILE A 239 14.80 14.17 -1.41
CA ILE A 239 14.95 13.33 -2.58
C ILE A 239 15.43 11.93 -2.15
N ASP A 240 14.50 10.99 -2.32
CA ASP A 240 14.68 9.57 -2.70
C ASP A 240 14.81 8.44 -1.66
N ASN A 241 14.87 8.64 -0.35
CA ASN A 241 14.83 7.48 0.59
C ASN A 241 14.21 7.71 1.97
N HIS A 242 13.49 8.82 2.17
CA HIS A 242 12.99 9.23 3.49
C HIS A 242 11.48 9.08 3.70
N GLU A 243 10.74 8.53 2.73
CA GLU A 243 9.27 8.34 2.75
C GLU A 243 8.74 7.47 3.90
N ARG A 244 9.64 6.91 4.71
CA ARG A 244 9.40 5.95 5.79
C ARG A 244 9.76 6.44 7.18
N LEU A 245 10.32 7.64 7.31
CA LEU A 245 10.75 8.15 8.62
C LEU A 245 9.57 8.43 9.58
N TRP A 246 8.35 8.64 9.05
CA TRP A 246 7.14 8.74 9.86
C TRP A 246 6.70 7.41 10.49
N ILE A 247 7.20 6.26 10.00
CA ILE A 247 6.85 4.93 10.51
C ILE A 247 7.29 4.77 11.98
N THR A 248 8.41 5.37 12.38
CA THR A 248 8.89 5.29 13.77
C THR A 248 7.99 6.08 14.74
N PRO A 249 7.62 7.34 14.47
CA PRO A 249 6.54 8.03 15.19
C PRO A 249 5.21 7.28 15.19
N PHE A 250 4.83 6.65 14.06
CA PHE A 250 3.58 5.88 13.96
C PHE A 250 3.59 4.63 14.82
N LEU A 251 4.70 3.89 14.82
CA LEU A 251 4.91 2.82 15.79
C LEU A 251 4.81 3.34 17.23
N GLY A 252 5.25 4.57 17.47
CA GLY A 252 5.05 5.28 18.72
C GLY A 252 3.59 5.37 19.13
N GLN A 253 2.74 5.88 18.24
CA GLN A 253 1.30 6.00 18.46
C GLN A 253 0.65 4.63 18.69
N LEU A 254 0.92 3.64 17.82
CA LEU A 254 0.38 2.28 17.98
C LEU A 254 0.84 1.61 19.29
N THR A 255 2.05 1.93 19.76
CA THR A 255 2.57 1.44 21.04
C THR A 255 1.77 2.00 22.21
N ASP A 256 1.46 3.29 22.16
CA ASP A 256 0.72 3.96 23.23
C ASP A 256 -0.75 3.51 23.21
N ASP A 257 -1.41 3.40 22.05
CA ASP A 257 -2.76 2.81 21.91
C ASP A 257 -2.84 1.38 22.49
N CYS A 258 -1.78 0.58 22.33
CA CYS A 258 -1.73 -0.76 22.92
C CYS A 258 -1.50 -0.71 24.44
N ARG A 259 -0.67 0.21 24.93
CA ARG A 259 -0.34 0.33 26.36
C ARG A 259 -1.52 0.87 27.16
N ASP A 260 -2.16 1.90 26.61
CA ASP A 260 -3.20 2.68 27.28
C ASP A 260 -4.59 2.05 27.05
N PHE A 261 -4.65 0.87 26.41
CA PHE A 261 -5.85 0.11 26.06
C PHE A 261 -6.93 0.08 27.16
N ASN A 262 -6.56 -0.21 28.41
CA ASN A 262 -7.54 -0.28 29.49
C ASN A 262 -8.06 1.10 29.91
N GLU A 263 -7.16 2.08 30.01
CA GLU A 263 -7.51 3.45 30.37
C GLU A 263 -8.41 4.04 29.29
N ASP A 264 -8.06 3.86 28.02
CA ASP A 264 -8.83 4.31 26.86
C ASP A 264 -10.20 3.61 26.77
N SER A 265 -10.24 2.30 27.03
CA SER A 265 -11.49 1.54 27.05
C SER A 265 -12.43 2.01 28.16
N GLN A 266 -11.90 2.30 29.36
CA GLN A 266 -12.68 2.87 30.47
C GLN A 266 -13.15 4.30 30.18
N ALA A 267 -12.30 5.10 29.53
CA ALA A 267 -12.61 6.47 29.12
C ALA A 267 -13.55 6.55 27.90
N LYS A 268 -13.82 5.42 27.23
CA LYS A 268 -14.49 5.34 25.92
C LYS A 268 -13.79 6.15 24.83
N SER A 269 -12.47 6.30 24.94
CA SER A 269 -11.63 6.93 23.92
C SER A 269 -11.58 6.06 22.67
N ILE A 270 -11.59 6.68 21.49
CA ILE A 270 -11.61 5.97 20.20
C ILE A 270 -10.19 5.88 19.67
N THR A 271 -9.66 4.67 19.73
CA THR A 271 -8.43 4.28 19.07
C THR A 271 -8.75 3.09 18.14
N PRO A 272 -7.87 2.77 17.19
CA PRO A 272 -8.02 1.54 16.41
C PRO A 272 -8.21 0.30 17.31
N VAL A 273 -7.55 0.28 18.48
CA VAL A 273 -7.60 -0.80 19.47
C VAL A 273 -8.96 -0.87 20.16
N THR A 274 -9.45 0.22 20.76
CA THR A 274 -10.73 0.23 21.50
C THR A 274 -11.93 -0.01 20.58
N TYR A 275 -11.89 0.54 19.36
CA TYR A 275 -12.94 0.33 18.37
C TYR A 275 -13.05 -1.14 17.93
N TYR A 276 -11.90 -1.78 17.64
CA TYR A 276 -11.87 -3.20 17.24
C TYR A 276 -12.48 -4.10 18.32
N VAL A 277 -12.22 -3.79 19.60
CA VAL A 277 -12.72 -4.54 20.75
C VAL A 277 -14.23 -4.38 20.91
N GLN A 278 -14.74 -3.16 20.81
CA GLN A 278 -16.16 -2.86 20.99
C GLN A 278 -17.04 -3.47 19.88
N HIS A 279 -16.62 -3.33 18.61
CA HIS A 279 -17.44 -3.72 17.46
C HIS A 279 -17.09 -5.09 16.87
N ASN A 280 -16.17 -5.84 17.50
CA ASN A 280 -15.69 -7.13 16.99
C ASN A 280 -15.27 -7.07 15.51
N GLY A 281 -14.81 -5.92 15.01
CA GLY A 281 -14.46 -5.79 13.59
C GLY A 281 -14.22 -4.38 13.09
N THR A 282 -12.98 -4.17 12.66
CA THR A 282 -12.60 -3.35 11.50
C THR A 282 -12.15 -4.31 10.39
N SER A 283 -11.85 -3.83 9.19
CA SER A 283 -11.23 -4.71 8.17
C SER A 283 -9.81 -5.13 8.58
N PHE A 284 -9.13 -4.36 9.44
CA PHE A 284 -7.80 -4.68 9.94
C PHE A 284 -7.68 -4.71 11.47
N ASN A 285 -7.26 -5.85 12.00
CA ASN A 285 -6.89 -5.98 13.40
C ASN A 285 -5.64 -5.09 13.74
N PRO A 286 -5.79 -4.11 14.64
CA PRO A 286 -4.79 -3.08 14.90
C PRO A 286 -3.51 -3.62 15.55
N PHE A 287 -3.61 -4.72 16.32
CA PHE A 287 -2.44 -5.38 16.87
C PHE A 287 -1.59 -6.00 15.75
N PHE A 288 -2.20 -6.53 14.69
CA PHE A 288 -1.44 -6.99 13.52
C PHE A 288 -0.83 -5.83 12.72
N VAL A 289 -1.48 -4.67 12.68
CA VAL A 289 -0.87 -3.44 12.10
C VAL A 289 0.39 -3.06 12.87
N PHE A 290 0.33 -3.05 14.21
CA PHE A 290 1.50 -2.84 15.07
C PHE A 290 2.61 -3.85 14.78
N LEU A 291 2.30 -5.15 14.76
CA LEU A 291 3.28 -6.21 14.47
C LEU A 291 3.89 -6.08 13.07
N PHE A 292 3.10 -5.68 12.07
CA PHE A 292 3.57 -5.46 10.70
C PHE A 292 4.52 -4.27 10.61
N VAL A 293 4.20 -3.15 11.26
CA VAL A 293 5.10 -1.99 11.33
C VAL A 293 6.43 -2.37 11.99
N CYS A 294 6.39 -3.21 13.03
CA CYS A 294 7.60 -3.76 13.63
C CYS A 294 8.38 -4.70 12.70
N GLU A 295 7.71 -5.53 11.91
CA GLU A 295 8.38 -6.41 10.94
C GLU A 295 9.09 -5.59 9.86
N ASP A 296 8.40 -4.60 9.32
CA ASP A 296 8.87 -3.76 8.23
C ASP A 296 10.11 -2.95 8.63
N LEU A 297 10.05 -2.29 9.79
CA LEU A 297 11.21 -1.63 10.38
C LEU A 297 12.33 -2.62 10.69
N TYR A 298 12.02 -3.86 11.10
CA TYR A 298 13.04 -4.88 11.37
C TYR A 298 13.77 -5.30 10.09
N VAL A 299 13.05 -5.64 9.02
CA VAL A 299 13.66 -6.06 7.74
C VAL A 299 14.56 -4.99 7.17
N GLU A 300 14.13 -3.74 7.24
CA GLU A 300 14.93 -2.58 6.82
C GLU A 300 16.17 -2.43 7.71
N SER A 301 15.98 -2.52 9.03
CA SER A 301 17.03 -2.43 10.04
C SER A 301 18.06 -3.54 9.95
N ASN A 302 17.72 -4.75 9.47
CA ASN A 302 18.66 -5.87 9.41
C ASN A 302 19.76 -5.65 8.35
N ARG A 303 19.65 -4.60 7.53
CA ARG A 303 20.76 -4.07 6.72
C ARG A 303 21.78 -3.26 7.56
N GLN A 304 21.45 -2.89 8.79
CA GLN A 304 22.26 -2.14 9.76
C GLN A 304 22.29 -2.82 11.15
N LYS A 305 23.45 -3.36 11.56
CA LYS A 305 23.60 -4.27 12.72
C LYS A 305 23.01 -3.82 14.08
N ASN A 306 22.72 -2.54 14.30
CA ASN A 306 22.35 -2.00 15.63
C ASN A 306 20.83 -1.76 15.83
N THR A 307 20.04 -1.69 14.77
CA THR A 307 18.66 -1.17 14.83
C THR A 307 17.63 -2.24 15.21
N GLY A 308 17.87 -3.52 14.89
CA GLY A 308 17.00 -4.64 15.30
C GLY A 308 16.84 -4.81 16.82
N SER A 309 17.87 -4.43 17.59
CA SER A 309 17.84 -4.55 19.06
C SER A 309 16.93 -3.53 19.74
N PHE A 310 16.82 -2.33 19.16
CA PHE A 310 15.93 -1.28 19.67
C PHE A 310 14.46 -1.67 19.52
N LEU A 311 14.10 -2.22 18.35
CA LEU A 311 12.73 -2.52 18.00
C LEU A 311 12.18 -3.72 18.80
N GLY A 312 13.01 -4.73 19.04
CA GLY A 312 12.65 -5.89 19.86
C GLY A 312 12.37 -5.48 21.30
N ARG A 313 13.23 -4.64 21.87
CA ARG A 313 13.00 -4.03 23.20
C ARG A 313 11.72 -3.22 23.25
N ARG A 314 11.35 -2.52 22.17
CA ARG A 314 10.13 -1.70 22.14
C ARG A 314 8.87 -2.57 22.19
N ILE A 315 8.77 -3.60 21.35
CA ILE A 315 7.66 -4.58 21.37
C ILE A 315 7.53 -5.21 22.76
N MET A 316 8.66 -5.64 23.31
CA MET A 316 8.72 -6.27 24.63
C MET A 316 8.22 -5.35 25.75
N ARG A 317 8.58 -4.07 25.70
CA ARG A 317 8.10 -3.08 26.68
C ARG A 317 6.59 -2.87 26.54
N THR A 318 6.06 -2.76 25.32
CA THR A 318 4.62 -2.63 25.07
C THR A 318 3.85 -3.82 25.63
N LEU A 319 4.31 -5.03 25.34
CA LEU A 319 3.65 -6.25 25.83
C LEU A 319 3.77 -6.40 27.36
N ARG A 320 4.91 -6.02 27.95
CA ARG A 320 5.09 -6.02 29.42
C ARG A 320 4.22 -4.97 30.11
N SER A 321 3.98 -3.82 29.48
CA SER A 321 3.16 -2.77 30.10
C SER A 321 1.69 -3.14 30.24
N LEU A 322 1.23 -4.16 29.51
CA LEU A 322 -0.12 -4.71 29.68
C LEU A 322 -0.32 -5.44 31.02
N GLY A 323 0.75 -5.85 31.71
CA GLY A 323 0.65 -6.49 33.03
C GLY A 323 -0.31 -7.69 33.06
N ASP A 324 -1.23 -7.68 34.03
CA ASP A 324 -2.24 -8.74 34.24
C ASP A 324 -3.24 -8.85 33.07
N ASP A 325 -3.40 -7.77 32.28
CA ASP A 325 -4.33 -7.71 31.16
C ASP A 325 -3.74 -8.24 29.86
N PHE A 326 -2.46 -8.62 29.85
CA PHE A 326 -1.76 -9.19 28.69
C PHE A 326 -2.53 -10.37 28.08
N LYS A 327 -3.04 -11.28 28.93
CA LYS A 327 -3.81 -12.45 28.48
C LYS A 327 -5.16 -12.07 27.88
N GLN A 328 -5.86 -11.10 28.47
CA GLN A 328 -7.13 -10.59 27.94
C GLN A 328 -6.92 -9.91 26.59
N PHE A 329 -5.90 -9.05 26.48
CA PHE A 329 -5.52 -8.38 25.25
C PHE A 329 -5.24 -9.40 24.12
N LEU A 330 -4.38 -10.39 24.37
CA LEU A 330 -4.09 -11.43 23.37
C LEU A 330 -5.32 -12.27 23.00
N THR A 331 -6.21 -12.52 23.96
CA THR A 331 -7.46 -13.25 23.70
C THR A 331 -8.28 -12.54 22.64
N ILE A 332 -8.46 -11.22 22.79
CA ILE A 332 -9.25 -10.40 21.87
C ILE A 332 -8.59 -10.34 20.48
N PHE A 333 -7.29 -10.08 20.43
CA PHE A 333 -6.60 -9.83 19.16
C PHE A 333 -6.09 -11.08 18.43
N THR A 334 -5.94 -12.22 19.11
CA THR A 334 -5.27 -13.39 18.52
C THR A 334 -5.95 -14.74 18.73
N GLU A 335 -6.76 -14.96 19.78
CA GLU A 335 -7.21 -16.33 20.11
C GLU A 335 -8.13 -16.94 19.04
N LYS A 336 -9.14 -16.20 18.59
CA LYS A 336 -10.12 -16.70 17.61
C LYS A 336 -9.52 -16.87 16.22
N SER A 337 -8.77 -15.87 15.77
CA SER A 337 -8.27 -15.83 14.38
C SER A 337 -6.91 -16.52 14.22
N TYR A 338 -6.10 -16.60 15.29
CA TYR A 338 -4.72 -17.10 15.25
C TYR A 338 -4.34 -17.87 16.54
N PRO A 339 -4.95 -19.02 16.84
CA PRO A 339 -4.78 -19.74 18.12
C PRO A 339 -3.34 -20.22 18.37
N LYS A 340 -2.54 -20.46 17.32
CA LYS A 340 -1.10 -20.77 17.46
C LYS A 340 -0.31 -19.57 17.96
N LEU A 341 -0.67 -18.36 17.53
CA LEU A 341 -0.03 -17.11 17.93
C LEU A 341 -0.36 -16.77 19.38
N TYR A 342 -1.63 -16.92 19.76
CA TYR A 342 -2.09 -16.76 21.15
C TYR A 342 -1.27 -17.63 22.12
N LYS A 343 -1.15 -18.93 21.82
CA LYS A 343 -0.34 -19.86 22.62
C LYS A 343 1.14 -19.46 22.68
N TYR A 344 1.68 -18.92 21.59
CA TYR A 344 3.07 -18.49 21.53
C TYR A 344 3.32 -17.25 22.39
N PHE A 345 2.51 -16.20 22.27
CA PHE A 345 2.68 -15.01 23.12
C PHE A 345 2.46 -15.31 24.60
N LEU A 346 1.53 -16.22 24.94
CA LEU A 346 1.42 -16.75 26.30
C LEU A 346 2.68 -17.49 26.76
N SER A 347 3.31 -18.27 25.88
CA SER A 347 4.59 -18.92 26.22
C SER A 347 5.74 -17.91 26.42
N LEU A 348 5.66 -16.76 25.73
CA LEU A 348 6.63 -15.67 25.85
C LEU A 348 6.55 -14.93 27.18
N GLU A 349 5.34 -14.81 27.76
CA GLU A 349 5.11 -14.21 29.09
C GLU A 349 6.07 -14.77 30.15
N ASN A 350 6.23 -16.10 30.16
CA ASN A 350 7.13 -16.82 31.07
C ASN A 350 8.61 -16.76 30.67
N LEU A 351 8.88 -16.50 29.39
CA LEU A 351 10.22 -16.42 28.80
C LEU A 351 10.86 -15.04 29.04
N PHE A 352 10.05 -14.00 29.21
CA PHE A 352 10.48 -12.61 29.37
C PHE A 352 11.44 -12.39 30.54
N SER A 353 11.41 -13.25 31.56
CA SER A 353 12.28 -13.20 32.73
C SER A 353 13.56 -14.04 32.60
N ARG A 354 13.69 -14.90 31.57
CA ARG A 354 14.67 -16.01 31.55
C ARG A 354 15.63 -16.04 30.35
N ILE A 355 15.46 -15.18 29.35
CA ILE A 355 16.30 -15.20 28.14
C ILE A 355 17.18 -13.96 28.04
N GLY A 356 18.47 -14.18 27.73
CA GLY A 356 19.47 -13.12 27.51
C GLY A 356 19.34 -12.38 26.18
N ASP A 357 18.73 -12.99 25.16
CA ASP A 357 18.40 -12.36 23.87
C ASP A 357 17.02 -12.84 23.33
N PRO A 358 15.89 -12.34 23.90
CA PRO A 358 14.53 -12.71 23.48
C PRO A 358 14.17 -12.16 22.09
N GLU A 359 14.97 -11.26 21.54
CA GLU A 359 14.65 -10.41 20.38
C GLU A 359 14.54 -11.25 19.09
N LYS A 360 15.51 -12.15 18.82
CA LYS A 360 15.51 -12.98 17.60
C LYS A 360 14.39 -14.03 17.55
N ALA A 361 13.92 -14.51 18.69
CA ALA A 361 12.82 -15.46 18.74
C ALA A 361 11.51 -14.74 18.43
N VAL A 362 11.23 -13.66 19.16
CA VAL A 362 10.03 -12.82 18.99
C VAL A 362 9.92 -12.32 17.54
N PHE A 363 11.00 -11.79 16.96
CA PHE A 363 10.96 -11.28 15.58
C PHE A 363 10.73 -12.34 14.50
N ARG A 364 11.32 -13.54 14.62
CA ARG A 364 11.12 -14.60 13.63
C ARG A 364 9.64 -15.00 13.52
N TYR A 365 8.96 -15.10 14.65
CA TYR A 365 7.54 -15.43 14.68
C TYR A 365 6.69 -14.24 14.23
N ILE A 366 6.96 -13.02 14.74
CA ILE A 366 6.27 -11.81 14.27
C ILE A 366 6.36 -11.68 12.75
N ASN A 367 7.53 -11.94 12.15
CA ASN A 367 7.70 -11.90 10.71
C ASN A 367 6.80 -12.91 10.00
N MET A 368 6.84 -14.18 10.42
CA MET A 368 5.99 -15.23 9.84
C MET A 368 4.49 -14.88 9.90
N PHE A 369 4.04 -14.30 11.02
CA PHE A 369 2.64 -13.94 11.21
C PHE A 369 2.24 -12.65 10.48
N ALA A 370 3.04 -11.59 10.54
CA ALA A 370 2.81 -10.35 9.79
C ALA A 370 2.76 -10.63 8.29
N LYS A 371 3.64 -11.52 7.80
CA LYS A 371 3.62 -12.01 6.43
C LYS A 371 2.33 -12.76 6.10
N SER A 372 1.92 -13.70 6.95
CA SER A 372 0.67 -14.44 6.79
C SER A 372 -0.58 -13.54 6.82
N TYR A 373 -0.63 -12.58 7.74
CA TYR A 373 -1.70 -11.61 7.86
C TYR A 373 -1.77 -10.71 6.62
N SER A 374 -0.61 -10.23 6.16
CA SER A 374 -0.49 -9.46 4.91
C SER A 374 -0.99 -10.26 3.70
N LEU A 375 -0.61 -11.53 3.56
CA LEU A 375 -1.08 -12.39 2.47
C LEU A 375 -2.61 -12.59 2.46
N ASN A 376 -3.23 -12.62 3.65
CA ASN A 376 -4.68 -12.78 3.80
C ASN A 376 -5.49 -11.51 3.53
N HIS A 377 -4.96 -10.35 3.95
CA HIS A 377 -5.72 -9.09 3.97
C HIS A 377 -5.23 -8.09 2.92
N ARG A 378 -4.22 -8.45 2.13
CA ARG A 378 -3.75 -7.64 1.00
C ARG A 378 -4.77 -7.70 -0.12
N LYS A 379 -5.48 -6.59 -0.28
CA LYS A 379 -6.44 -6.36 -1.36
C LYS A 379 -5.78 -6.47 -2.73
N LEU A 380 -6.51 -7.04 -3.68
CA LEU A 380 -6.10 -7.17 -5.09
C LEU A 380 -5.65 -5.84 -5.69
N GLU A 381 -6.39 -4.75 -5.48
CA GLU A 381 -6.10 -3.45 -6.08
C GLU A 381 -4.74 -2.94 -5.64
N THR A 382 -4.40 -3.14 -4.37
CA THR A 382 -3.12 -2.69 -3.84
C THR A 382 -1.97 -3.60 -4.27
N PHE A 383 -2.21 -4.92 -4.38
CA PHE A 383 -1.24 -5.82 -5.00
C PHE A 383 -0.94 -5.42 -6.44
N ALA A 384 -1.99 -5.13 -7.22
CA ALA A 384 -1.87 -4.69 -8.61
C ALA A 384 -1.14 -3.35 -8.72
N TYR A 385 -1.48 -2.36 -7.87
CA TYR A 385 -0.80 -1.07 -7.84
C TYR A 385 0.70 -1.19 -7.64
N ASP A 386 1.15 -2.07 -6.73
CA ASP A 386 2.57 -2.26 -6.45
C ASP A 386 3.29 -3.05 -7.57
N CYS A 387 2.62 -4.04 -8.15
CA CYS A 387 3.27 -5.02 -9.01
C CYS A 387 3.20 -4.67 -10.50
N LEU A 388 2.10 -4.06 -10.98
CA LEU A 388 1.93 -3.73 -12.40
C LEU A 388 3.02 -2.80 -12.92
N PRO A 389 3.42 -1.71 -12.23
CA PRO A 389 4.50 -0.84 -12.71
C PRO A 389 5.83 -1.59 -12.89
N LEU A 390 6.11 -2.59 -12.06
CA LEU A 390 7.30 -3.43 -12.18
C LEU A 390 7.26 -4.32 -13.42
N VAL A 391 6.08 -4.87 -13.74
CA VAL A 391 5.86 -5.66 -14.96
C VAL A 391 5.98 -4.76 -16.19
N GLU A 392 5.26 -3.63 -16.23
CA GLU A 392 5.26 -2.70 -17.38
C GLU A 392 6.66 -2.20 -17.71
N LYS A 393 7.47 -1.86 -16.70
CA LYS A 393 8.86 -1.43 -16.88
C LYS A 393 9.73 -2.50 -17.55
N GLN A 394 9.39 -3.78 -17.42
CA GLN A 394 10.14 -4.90 -17.98
C GLN A 394 9.65 -5.32 -19.38
N LEU A 395 8.45 -4.89 -19.81
CA LEU A 395 7.87 -5.34 -21.09
C LEU A 395 8.52 -4.71 -22.31
N SER A 396 9.11 -3.52 -22.18
CA SER A 396 9.70 -2.84 -23.34
C SER A 396 10.93 -3.59 -23.83
N ILE A 397 10.94 -3.90 -25.13
CA ILE A 397 12.09 -4.53 -25.79
C ILE A 397 13.01 -3.41 -26.30
N GLU A 398 14.27 -3.43 -25.89
CA GLU A 398 15.30 -2.52 -26.39
C GLU A 398 15.47 -2.68 -27.91
N THR A 399 15.50 -1.56 -28.61
CA THR A 399 15.59 -1.52 -30.06
C THR A 399 16.35 -0.30 -30.53
N ASP A 400 17.05 -0.45 -31.67
CA ASP A 400 17.50 0.67 -32.48
C ASP A 400 16.33 1.20 -33.32
N ASP A 401 16.39 2.47 -33.73
CA ASP A 401 15.30 3.16 -34.44
C ASP A 401 14.84 2.46 -35.74
N ASN A 402 15.70 1.65 -36.36
CA ASN A 402 15.46 1.02 -37.66
C ASN A 402 14.86 -0.41 -37.60
N ASN A 403 14.54 -0.95 -36.42
CA ASN A 403 13.98 -2.30 -36.31
C ASN A 403 12.44 -2.29 -36.25
N PHE A 404 11.81 -2.29 -37.42
CA PHE A 404 10.35 -2.26 -37.59
C PHE A 404 9.60 -3.42 -36.92
N LEU A 405 10.25 -4.57 -36.77
CA LEU A 405 9.64 -5.72 -36.09
C LEU A 405 9.53 -5.46 -34.59
N VAL A 406 10.61 -4.96 -33.96
CA VAL A 406 10.59 -4.65 -32.53
C VAL A 406 9.67 -3.48 -32.21
N HIS A 407 9.57 -2.49 -33.10
CA HIS A 407 8.55 -1.44 -32.99
C HIS A 407 7.13 -2.01 -32.98
N GLY A 408 6.80 -2.94 -33.89
CA GLY A 408 5.49 -3.59 -33.92
C GLY A 408 5.21 -4.46 -32.68
N MET A 409 6.23 -5.15 -32.15
CA MET A 409 6.12 -5.86 -30.88
C MET A 409 5.83 -4.90 -29.72
N ASN A 410 6.62 -3.82 -29.59
CA ASN A 410 6.46 -2.81 -28.56
C ASN A 410 5.13 -2.08 -28.67
N TYR A 411 4.62 -1.82 -29.89
CA TYR A 411 3.29 -1.27 -30.12
C TYR A 411 2.21 -2.15 -29.48
N SER A 412 2.24 -3.45 -29.77
CA SER A 412 1.27 -4.41 -29.24
C SER A 412 1.36 -4.57 -27.72
N LEU A 413 2.58 -4.51 -27.16
CA LEU A 413 2.81 -4.57 -25.71
C LEU A 413 2.32 -3.31 -24.99
N LYS A 414 2.51 -2.13 -25.60
CA LYS A 414 2.10 -0.81 -25.09
C LYS A 414 0.60 -0.57 -25.17
N ALA A 415 -0.17 -1.37 -25.92
CA ALA A 415 -1.63 -1.28 -26.03
C ALA A 415 -2.38 -1.50 -24.69
N GLY A 416 -1.68 -1.55 -23.56
CA GLY A 416 -2.22 -1.73 -22.21
C GLY A 416 -2.75 -3.14 -21.99
N GLY A 417 -3.52 -3.36 -20.93
CA GLY A 417 -4.14 -4.65 -20.61
C GLY A 417 -4.32 -4.83 -19.10
N LYS A 418 -5.12 -5.81 -18.69
CA LYS A 418 -5.36 -6.10 -17.27
C LYS A 418 -4.18 -6.81 -16.59
N ARG A 419 -3.26 -7.38 -17.39
CA ARG A 419 -2.08 -8.17 -16.97
C ARG A 419 -2.40 -9.24 -15.91
N LEU A 420 -3.55 -9.90 -16.05
CA LEU A 420 -4.03 -10.89 -15.07
C LEU A 420 -3.07 -12.07 -14.90
N ARG A 421 -2.43 -12.52 -16.00
CA ARG A 421 -1.48 -13.65 -15.99
C ARG A 421 -0.19 -13.31 -15.25
N PRO A 422 0.53 -12.20 -15.56
CA PRO A 422 1.63 -11.72 -14.74
C PRO A 422 1.24 -11.52 -13.26
N LEU A 423 0.09 -10.90 -12.99
CA LEU A 423 -0.36 -10.68 -11.61
C LEU A 423 -0.57 -11.98 -10.84
N LEU A 424 -1.28 -12.95 -11.43
CA LEU A 424 -1.51 -14.25 -10.81
C LEU A 424 -0.18 -14.96 -10.52
N LEU A 425 0.76 -14.93 -11.47
CA LEU A 425 2.09 -15.48 -11.27
C LEU A 425 2.83 -14.84 -10.11
N LEU A 426 2.78 -13.50 -10.00
CA LEU A 426 3.42 -12.78 -8.90
C LEU A 426 2.75 -13.10 -7.55
N MET A 427 1.44 -13.30 -7.51
CA MET A 427 0.73 -13.73 -6.29
C MET A 427 1.20 -15.12 -5.85
N VAL A 428 1.31 -16.07 -6.78
CA VAL A 428 1.82 -17.41 -6.47
C VAL A 428 3.30 -17.35 -6.05
N ALA A 429 4.12 -16.57 -6.74
CA ALA A 429 5.51 -16.35 -6.36
C ALA A 429 5.64 -15.85 -4.90
N GLN A 430 4.76 -14.93 -4.49
CA GLN A 430 4.73 -14.41 -3.11
C GLN A 430 4.37 -15.51 -2.10
N LEU A 431 3.42 -16.39 -2.41
CA LEU A 431 3.04 -17.54 -1.55
C LEU A 431 4.20 -18.53 -1.36
N TYR A 432 5.05 -18.67 -2.37
CA TYR A 432 6.25 -19.51 -2.34
C TYR A 432 7.52 -18.78 -1.90
N ASN A 433 7.39 -17.55 -1.39
CA ASN A 433 8.50 -16.73 -0.90
C ASN A 433 9.57 -16.40 -1.97
N ILE A 434 9.19 -16.41 -3.25
CA ILE A 434 10.05 -15.91 -4.32
C ILE A 434 10.00 -14.38 -4.30
N ASP A 435 11.16 -13.73 -4.36
CA ASP A 435 11.24 -12.29 -4.57
C ASP A 435 10.62 -11.91 -5.91
N ILE A 436 9.62 -11.02 -5.89
CA ILE A 436 8.94 -10.50 -7.07
C ILE A 436 9.93 -10.03 -8.13
N LYS A 437 11.03 -9.37 -7.74
CA LYS A 437 12.03 -8.87 -8.69
C LYS A 437 12.73 -10.00 -9.45
N ARG A 438 13.03 -11.10 -8.76
CA ARG A 438 13.71 -12.27 -9.36
C ARG A 438 12.83 -13.00 -10.36
N ILE A 439 11.51 -12.96 -10.21
CA ILE A 439 10.58 -13.69 -11.08
C ILE A 439 10.01 -12.83 -12.24
N LEU A 440 10.33 -11.53 -12.29
CA LEU A 440 9.90 -10.64 -13.37
C LEU A 440 10.20 -11.16 -14.79
N PRO A 441 11.34 -11.84 -15.07
CA PRO A 441 11.58 -12.41 -16.40
C PRO A 441 10.50 -13.42 -16.84
N LEU A 442 9.97 -14.22 -15.90
CA LEU A 442 8.90 -15.16 -16.19
C LEU A 442 7.55 -14.44 -16.36
N ALA A 443 7.26 -13.43 -15.53
CA ALA A 443 6.07 -12.60 -15.68
C ALA A 443 6.02 -11.92 -17.06
N ARG A 444 7.16 -11.38 -17.51
CA ARG A 444 7.35 -10.81 -18.85
C ARG A 444 7.16 -11.85 -19.95
N ALA A 445 7.74 -13.05 -19.79
CA ALA A 445 7.59 -14.13 -20.76
C ALA A 445 6.11 -14.50 -20.98
N LEU A 446 5.31 -14.58 -19.91
CA LEU A 446 3.89 -14.87 -20.02
C LEU A 446 3.11 -13.76 -20.75
N GLU A 447 3.48 -12.49 -20.55
CA GLU A 447 2.84 -11.40 -21.28
C GLU A 447 3.26 -11.35 -22.76
N TYR A 448 4.50 -11.72 -23.08
CA TYR A 448 4.95 -11.89 -24.47
C TYR A 448 4.17 -13.00 -25.18
N LEU A 449 4.00 -14.17 -24.53
CA LEU A 449 3.19 -15.26 -25.07
C LEU A 449 1.71 -14.89 -25.21
N HIS A 450 1.16 -14.13 -24.26
CA HIS A 450 -0.22 -13.66 -24.35
C HIS A 450 -0.38 -12.64 -25.47
N THR A 451 0.56 -11.71 -25.61
CA THR A 451 0.51 -10.68 -26.65
C THR A 451 0.69 -11.31 -28.03
N SER A 452 1.56 -12.30 -28.19
CA SER A 452 1.70 -13.03 -29.46
C SER A 452 0.43 -13.77 -29.85
N SER A 453 -0.26 -14.40 -28.88
CA SER A 453 -1.54 -15.07 -29.17
C SER A 453 -2.60 -14.07 -29.65
N LEU A 454 -2.68 -12.89 -29.03
CA LEU A 454 -3.61 -11.83 -29.46
C LEU A 454 -3.31 -11.32 -30.87
N ILE A 455 -2.04 -11.12 -31.22
CA ILE A 455 -1.65 -10.70 -32.56
C ILE A 455 -2.12 -11.73 -33.60
N PHE A 456 -1.97 -13.03 -33.32
CA PHE A 456 -2.46 -14.09 -34.21
C PHE A 456 -3.99 -14.13 -34.30
N ASP A 457 -4.69 -14.00 -33.18
CA ASP A 457 -6.17 -13.95 -33.14
C ASP A 457 -6.71 -12.78 -33.97
N ASP A 458 -6.03 -11.64 -33.95
CA ASP A 458 -6.46 -10.43 -34.66
C ASP A 458 -6.37 -10.56 -36.20
N LEU A 459 -5.54 -11.46 -36.74
CA LEU A 459 -5.27 -11.54 -38.18
C LEU A 459 -6.51 -11.85 -39.04
N PRO A 460 -6.50 -11.48 -40.34
CA PRO A 460 -7.61 -11.75 -41.27
C PRO A 460 -8.05 -13.21 -41.37
N ALA A 461 -7.11 -14.15 -41.18
CA ALA A 461 -7.39 -15.58 -41.24
C ALA A 461 -8.16 -16.12 -40.00
N GLN A 462 -8.24 -15.34 -38.92
CA GLN A 462 -8.90 -15.67 -37.65
C GLN A 462 -10.09 -14.73 -37.40
N ASP A 463 -9.97 -13.78 -36.47
CA ASP A 463 -11.08 -12.87 -36.09
C ASP A 463 -11.17 -11.65 -37.02
N ASN A 464 -10.12 -11.35 -37.80
CA ASN A 464 -10.04 -10.17 -38.68
C ASN A 464 -10.41 -8.87 -37.94
N ALA A 465 -9.87 -8.69 -36.73
CA ALA A 465 -10.27 -7.63 -35.82
C ALA A 465 -9.58 -6.31 -36.19
N PRO A 466 -10.32 -5.21 -36.42
CA PRO A 466 -9.71 -3.92 -36.77
C PRO A 466 -9.11 -3.18 -35.56
N LEU A 467 -9.63 -3.46 -34.35
CA LEU A 467 -9.25 -2.77 -33.11
C LEU A 467 -9.04 -3.77 -31.97
N ARG A 468 -8.05 -3.49 -31.12
CA ARG A 468 -7.77 -4.19 -29.86
C ARG A 468 -7.47 -3.16 -28.78
N ARG A 469 -8.19 -3.25 -27.65
CA ARG A 469 -8.04 -2.31 -26.51
C ARG A 469 -8.20 -0.83 -26.91
N GLY A 470 -9.06 -0.55 -27.88
CA GLY A 470 -9.30 0.80 -28.41
C GLY A 470 -8.21 1.33 -29.36
N GLN A 471 -7.19 0.53 -29.67
CA GLN A 471 -6.13 0.85 -30.62
C GLN A 471 -6.26 -0.01 -31.89
N PRO A 472 -5.79 0.45 -33.06
CA PRO A 472 -5.65 -0.39 -34.25
C PRO A 472 -4.88 -1.68 -33.96
N THR A 473 -5.31 -2.79 -34.55
CA THR A 473 -4.53 -4.03 -34.49
C THR A 473 -3.27 -3.91 -35.34
N LEU A 474 -2.23 -4.67 -35.00
CA LEU A 474 -0.90 -4.51 -35.63
C LEU A 474 -0.94 -4.71 -37.16
N HIS A 475 -1.82 -5.57 -37.67
CA HIS A 475 -1.96 -5.80 -39.12
C HIS A 475 -2.73 -4.68 -39.84
N MET A 476 -3.39 -3.79 -39.10
CA MET A 476 -4.08 -2.60 -39.62
C MET A 476 -3.20 -1.34 -39.52
N THR A 477 -2.16 -1.35 -38.69
CA THR A 477 -1.28 -0.19 -38.45
C THR A 477 -0.30 -0.01 -39.61
N ILE A 478 -0.46 1.11 -40.33
CA ILE A 478 0.42 1.57 -41.41
C ILE A 478 1.36 2.69 -40.93
N ASP A 479 0.89 3.51 -39.98
CA ASP A 479 1.62 4.60 -39.33
C ASP A 479 1.74 4.33 -37.82
N ASP A 480 2.80 3.64 -37.40
CA ASP A 480 3.33 3.79 -36.04
C ASP A 480 4.22 5.05 -36.01
N ASP A 481 4.52 5.63 -34.85
CA ASP A 481 5.42 6.80 -34.68
C ASP A 481 6.83 6.65 -35.34
N HIS A 482 7.13 5.49 -35.96
CA HIS A 482 8.41 5.06 -36.49
C HIS A 482 8.35 4.46 -37.92
N ASN A 483 7.64 5.12 -38.87
CA ASN A 483 7.78 5.08 -40.35
C ASN A 483 6.65 4.37 -41.17
N ASP A 484 6.52 4.83 -42.43
CA ASP A 484 5.69 4.30 -43.52
C ASP A 484 5.97 2.80 -43.80
N ILE A 485 5.16 1.90 -43.25
CA ILE A 485 5.23 0.47 -43.60
C ILE A 485 4.34 0.23 -44.81
N PRO A 486 4.85 -0.40 -45.90
CA PRO A 486 4.02 -0.71 -47.05
C PRO A 486 2.77 -1.50 -46.63
N PRO A 487 1.56 -1.14 -47.08
CA PRO A 487 0.32 -1.83 -46.70
C PRO A 487 0.35 -3.33 -46.97
N SER A 488 1.15 -3.78 -47.95
CA SER A 488 1.34 -5.20 -48.27
C SER A 488 2.16 -5.99 -47.24
N LEU A 489 2.84 -5.31 -46.31
CA LEU A 489 3.72 -5.92 -45.31
C LEU A 489 3.15 -5.89 -43.89
N THR A 490 2.02 -5.25 -43.63
CA THR A 490 1.47 -5.13 -42.27
C THR A 490 1.08 -6.49 -41.68
N GLU A 491 0.46 -7.37 -42.48
CA GLU A 491 0.12 -8.73 -42.04
C GLU A 491 1.37 -9.58 -41.79
N GLY A 492 2.33 -9.55 -42.72
CA GLY A 492 3.61 -10.26 -42.57
C GLY A 492 4.40 -9.78 -41.36
N ARG A 493 4.41 -8.47 -41.10
CA ARG A 493 4.99 -7.87 -39.90
C ARG A 493 4.31 -8.38 -38.64
N ALA A 494 2.97 -8.40 -38.61
CA ALA A 494 2.23 -8.89 -37.45
C ALA A 494 2.55 -10.37 -37.15
N GLN A 495 2.54 -11.21 -38.18
CA GLN A 495 2.89 -12.63 -38.04
C GLN A 495 4.32 -12.82 -37.50
N LEU A 496 5.31 -12.12 -38.08
CA LEU A 496 6.71 -12.22 -37.65
C LEU A 496 6.93 -11.64 -36.25
N ALA A 497 6.27 -10.53 -35.90
CA ALA A 497 6.32 -9.95 -34.56
C ALA A 497 5.76 -10.91 -33.50
N ALA A 498 4.67 -11.63 -33.80
CA ALA A 498 4.12 -12.63 -32.91
C ALA A 498 5.08 -13.82 -32.71
N VAL A 499 5.73 -14.30 -33.77
CA VAL A 499 6.76 -15.36 -33.68
C VAL A 499 7.96 -14.89 -32.85
N ASP A 500 8.42 -13.66 -33.07
CA ASP A 500 9.58 -13.11 -32.36
C ASP A 500 9.27 -12.88 -30.87
N LEU A 501 8.07 -12.43 -30.51
CA LEU A 501 7.63 -12.37 -29.11
C LEU A 501 7.71 -13.74 -28.40
N ILE A 502 7.38 -14.84 -29.10
CA ILE A 502 7.54 -16.19 -28.55
C ILE A 502 9.02 -16.48 -28.31
N ALA A 503 9.91 -16.12 -29.24
CA ALA A 503 11.35 -16.28 -29.06
C ALA A 503 11.89 -15.44 -27.87
N TYR A 504 11.42 -14.19 -27.72
CA TYR A 504 11.73 -13.34 -26.58
C TYR A 504 11.20 -13.89 -25.25
N ALA A 505 10.04 -14.56 -25.26
CA ALA A 505 9.52 -15.24 -24.08
C ALA A 505 10.43 -16.38 -23.65
N ILE A 506 10.84 -17.25 -24.59
CA ILE A 506 11.77 -18.35 -24.32
C ILE A 506 13.13 -17.81 -23.85
N ARG A 507 13.64 -16.73 -24.46
CA ARG A 507 14.86 -16.05 -24.01
C ARG A 507 14.73 -15.54 -22.57
N SER A 508 13.60 -14.95 -22.22
CA SER A 508 13.33 -14.44 -20.87
C SER A 508 13.35 -15.56 -19.83
N VAL A 509 12.82 -16.74 -20.16
CA VAL A 509 12.84 -17.91 -19.28
C VAL A 509 14.23 -18.54 -19.20
N THR A 510 14.88 -18.79 -20.34
CA THR A 510 16.11 -19.60 -20.40
C THR A 510 17.38 -18.82 -20.06
N ILE A 511 17.43 -17.52 -20.39
CA ILE A 511 18.61 -16.66 -20.16
C ILE A 511 18.41 -15.79 -18.93
N ASP A 512 17.28 -15.10 -18.81
CA ASP A 512 17.15 -14.05 -17.80
C ASP A 512 16.80 -14.61 -16.42
N LEU A 513 15.97 -15.67 -16.30
CA LEU A 513 15.80 -16.35 -14.99
C LEU A 513 17.10 -16.96 -14.46
N ARG A 514 18.01 -17.38 -15.35
CA ARG A 514 19.32 -17.88 -14.95
C ARG A 514 20.15 -16.79 -14.27
N LYS A 515 20.07 -15.54 -14.74
CA LYS A 515 20.74 -14.39 -14.09
C LYS A 515 20.20 -14.14 -12.68
N GLU A 516 18.96 -14.54 -12.41
CA GLU A 516 18.29 -14.42 -11.11
C GLU A 516 18.55 -15.64 -10.19
N ASN A 517 19.55 -16.47 -10.51
CA ASN A 517 20.01 -17.63 -9.73
C ASN A 517 18.97 -18.74 -9.52
N PHE A 518 18.05 -18.95 -10.47
CA PHE A 518 17.25 -20.18 -10.51
C PHE A 518 18.06 -21.35 -11.10
N SER A 519 17.76 -22.59 -10.69
CA SER A 519 18.51 -23.77 -11.15
C SER A 519 18.18 -24.11 -12.61
N TYR A 520 19.14 -24.70 -13.32
CA TYR A 520 18.91 -25.14 -14.70
C TYR A 520 17.79 -26.17 -14.82
N GLU A 521 17.66 -27.04 -13.80
CA GLU A 521 16.64 -28.07 -13.77
C GLU A 521 15.23 -27.47 -13.68
N SER A 522 15.00 -26.49 -12.79
CA SER A 522 13.70 -25.83 -12.69
C SER A 522 13.40 -24.96 -13.91
N ILE A 523 14.40 -24.26 -14.47
CA ILE A 523 14.25 -23.50 -15.73
C ILE A 523 13.86 -24.44 -16.88
N ASN A 524 14.50 -25.61 -16.99
CA ASN A 524 14.18 -26.59 -18.02
C ASN A 524 12.75 -27.14 -17.87
N GLN A 525 12.34 -27.47 -16.64
CA GLN A 525 10.97 -27.90 -16.34
C GLN A 525 9.94 -26.81 -16.66
N VAL A 526 10.18 -25.55 -16.27
CA VAL A 526 9.33 -24.41 -16.65
C VAL A 526 9.23 -24.25 -18.16
N THR A 527 10.35 -24.38 -18.87
CA THR A 527 10.38 -24.28 -20.33
C THR A 527 9.54 -25.39 -20.98
N ALA A 528 9.62 -26.62 -20.45
CA ALA A 528 8.82 -27.75 -20.92
C ALA A 528 7.31 -27.55 -20.68
N GLU A 529 6.92 -27.10 -19.48
CA GLU A 529 5.51 -26.82 -19.15
C GLU A 529 4.92 -25.69 -20.01
N ILE A 530 5.71 -24.63 -20.28
CA ILE A 530 5.31 -23.57 -21.20
C ILE A 530 5.13 -24.13 -22.62
N ALA A 531 6.10 -24.90 -23.12
CA ALA A 531 6.02 -25.45 -24.47
C ALA A 531 4.80 -26.37 -24.65
N GLN A 532 4.53 -27.25 -23.69
CA GLN A 532 3.36 -28.12 -23.70
C GLN A 532 2.06 -27.30 -23.66
N SER A 533 1.95 -26.36 -22.72
CA SER A 533 0.74 -25.55 -22.54
C SER A 533 0.45 -24.67 -23.74
N MET A 534 1.48 -24.11 -24.39
CA MET A 534 1.32 -23.32 -25.62
C MET A 534 0.89 -24.19 -26.80
N SER A 535 1.39 -25.43 -26.91
CA SER A 535 0.94 -26.37 -27.93
C SER A 535 -0.54 -26.73 -27.75
N GLU A 536 -0.96 -27.00 -26.52
CA GLU A 536 -2.35 -27.29 -26.16
C GLU A 536 -3.26 -26.07 -26.35
N LEU A 537 -2.78 -24.86 -26.08
CA LEU A 537 -3.49 -23.61 -26.34
C LEU A 537 -3.75 -23.41 -27.83
N CYS A 538 -2.74 -23.60 -28.69
CA CYS A 538 -2.91 -23.53 -30.14
C CYS A 538 -3.95 -24.54 -30.63
N TYR A 539 -3.96 -25.74 -30.05
CA TYR A 539 -4.97 -26.74 -30.35
C TYR A 539 -6.38 -26.32 -29.88
N GLY A 540 -6.47 -25.71 -28.69
CA GLY A 540 -7.72 -25.12 -28.19
C GLY A 540 -8.27 -24.03 -29.10
N GLN A 541 -7.42 -23.12 -29.57
CA GLN A 541 -7.79 -22.07 -30.53
C GLN A 541 -8.26 -22.66 -31.86
N PHE A 542 -7.58 -23.69 -32.35
CA PHE A 542 -8.01 -24.39 -33.57
C PHE A 542 -9.40 -25.04 -33.41
N LEU A 543 -9.66 -25.70 -32.28
CA LEU A 543 -10.98 -26.27 -31.99
C LEU A 543 -12.07 -25.19 -31.94
N ASP A 544 -11.79 -24.05 -31.32
CA ASP A 544 -12.71 -22.91 -31.24
C ASP A 544 -13.07 -22.38 -32.65
N LEU A 545 -12.07 -22.14 -33.49
CA LEU A 545 -12.24 -21.74 -34.90
C LEU A 545 -12.98 -22.80 -35.74
N GLN A 546 -12.74 -24.09 -35.47
CA GLN A 546 -13.47 -25.17 -36.14
C GLN A 546 -14.94 -25.18 -35.76
N CYS A 547 -15.24 -24.93 -34.47
CA CYS A 547 -16.60 -24.91 -33.96
C CYS A 547 -17.39 -23.70 -34.48
N SER A 548 -16.79 -22.51 -34.55
CA SER A 548 -17.45 -21.33 -35.12
C SER A 548 -17.78 -21.49 -36.62
N ARG A 549 -16.98 -22.28 -37.35
CA ARG A 549 -17.15 -22.52 -38.79
C ARG A 549 -18.03 -23.72 -39.13
N THR A 550 -18.28 -24.63 -38.18
CA THR A 550 -19.08 -25.83 -38.41
C THR A 550 -20.41 -25.74 -37.66
N LYS A 551 -21.54 -26.08 -38.30
CA LYS A 551 -22.86 -26.11 -37.62
C LYS A 551 -23.02 -27.29 -36.63
N LYS A 552 -21.93 -27.81 -36.07
CA LYS A 552 -21.99 -28.91 -35.10
C LYS A 552 -22.47 -28.39 -33.75
N SER A 553 -23.43 -29.08 -33.16
CA SER A 553 -23.82 -28.84 -31.77
C SER A 553 -22.72 -29.31 -30.84
N LEU A 554 -22.20 -28.41 -30.01
CA LEU A 554 -21.25 -28.75 -28.94
C LEU A 554 -21.98 -29.17 -27.67
N THR A 555 -21.40 -30.14 -26.96
CA THR A 555 -21.77 -30.47 -25.59
C THR A 555 -21.09 -29.52 -24.60
N ILE A 556 -21.61 -29.45 -23.37
CA ILE A 556 -20.99 -28.64 -22.31
C ILE A 556 -19.57 -29.12 -22.01
N ASP A 557 -19.32 -30.44 -22.04
CA ASP A 557 -18.00 -31.00 -21.75
C ASP A 557 -16.97 -30.64 -22.85
N GLU A 558 -17.41 -30.54 -24.10
CA GLU A 558 -16.57 -30.07 -25.20
C GLU A 558 -16.27 -28.57 -25.07
N LEU A 559 -17.24 -27.74 -24.66
CA LEU A 559 -16.99 -26.33 -24.35
C LEU A 559 -16.04 -26.16 -23.18
N ASP A 560 -16.21 -26.91 -22.09
CA ASP A 560 -15.31 -26.91 -20.94
C ASP A 560 -13.88 -27.27 -21.37
N ARG A 561 -13.74 -28.25 -22.28
CA ARG A 561 -12.44 -28.64 -22.84
C ARG A 561 -11.82 -27.54 -23.70
N ILE A 562 -12.59 -26.88 -24.56
CA ILE A 562 -12.11 -25.75 -25.38
C ILE A 562 -11.69 -24.60 -24.46
N ALA A 563 -12.50 -24.24 -23.47
CA ALA A 563 -12.18 -23.18 -22.51
C ALA A 563 -10.92 -23.51 -21.69
N TYR A 564 -10.75 -24.76 -21.29
CA TYR A 564 -9.52 -25.20 -20.61
C TYR A 564 -8.29 -25.05 -21.51
N LEU A 565 -8.35 -25.56 -22.75
CA LEU A 565 -7.21 -25.51 -23.67
C LEU A 565 -6.88 -24.06 -24.08
N LYS A 566 -7.86 -23.29 -24.53
CA LYS A 566 -7.67 -21.92 -25.04
C LYS A 566 -7.30 -20.93 -23.93
N THR A 567 -7.94 -21.02 -22.77
CA THR A 567 -7.81 -20.01 -21.70
C THR A 567 -7.13 -20.57 -20.45
N GLY A 568 -7.55 -21.75 -20.00
CA GLY A 568 -7.05 -22.39 -18.79
C GLY A 568 -5.55 -22.74 -18.85
N LYS A 569 -5.01 -23.17 -19.99
CA LYS A 569 -3.58 -23.49 -20.13
C LYS A 569 -2.65 -22.30 -19.94
N ALA A 570 -3.09 -21.09 -20.33
CA ALA A 570 -2.33 -19.88 -20.04
C ALA A 570 -2.40 -19.48 -18.56
N ILE A 571 -3.49 -19.82 -17.86
CA ILE A 571 -3.61 -19.67 -16.40
C ILE A 571 -2.75 -20.73 -15.69
N GLU A 572 -2.70 -21.94 -16.23
CA GLU A 572 -1.94 -23.08 -15.70
C GLU A 572 -0.46 -22.74 -15.56
N ILE A 573 0.16 -22.21 -16.62
CA ILE A 573 1.58 -21.79 -16.55
C ILE A 573 1.81 -20.63 -15.59
N ALA A 574 0.84 -19.72 -15.41
CA ALA A 574 0.93 -18.67 -14.40
C ALA A 574 0.89 -19.22 -12.96
N LEU A 575 0.19 -20.34 -12.74
CA LEU A 575 0.11 -21.02 -11.44
C LEU A 575 1.30 -21.94 -11.19
N ILE A 576 1.67 -22.76 -12.17
CA ILE A 576 2.62 -23.88 -12.00
C ILE A 576 4.07 -23.43 -12.09
N CYS A 577 4.42 -22.57 -13.05
CA CYS A 577 5.82 -22.19 -13.26
C CYS A 577 6.49 -21.56 -12.02
N PRO A 578 5.87 -20.63 -11.25
CA PRO A 578 6.46 -20.17 -9.99
C PRO A 578 6.65 -21.28 -8.94
N VAL A 579 5.77 -22.28 -8.91
CA VAL A 579 5.85 -23.43 -7.98
C VAL A 579 7.06 -24.31 -8.31
N ILE A 580 7.28 -24.58 -9.60
CA ILE A 580 8.45 -25.32 -10.11
C ILE A 580 9.75 -24.59 -9.78
N LEU A 581 9.76 -23.25 -9.91
CA LEU A 581 10.94 -22.45 -9.56
C LEU A 581 11.24 -22.48 -8.06
N ALA A 582 10.23 -22.66 -7.21
CA ALA A 582 10.37 -22.69 -5.76
C ALA A 582 10.67 -24.08 -5.19
N THR A 583 10.09 -25.14 -5.77
CA THR A 583 10.05 -26.48 -5.18
C THR A 583 10.18 -27.57 -6.24
N GLN A 584 10.79 -28.70 -5.87
CA GLN A 584 10.91 -29.88 -6.74
C GLN A 584 9.92 -31.01 -6.39
N GLU A 585 9.21 -30.94 -5.25
CA GLU A 585 8.54 -32.10 -4.64
C GLU A 585 7.00 -32.02 -4.59
N GLN A 586 6.37 -31.09 -5.31
CA GLN A 586 4.91 -30.92 -5.26
C GLN A 586 4.18 -31.57 -6.44
N SER A 587 3.10 -32.31 -6.15
CA SER A 587 2.13 -32.70 -7.19
C SER A 587 1.50 -31.43 -7.78
N LEU A 588 1.47 -31.38 -9.11
CA LEU A 588 0.93 -30.26 -9.88
C LEU A 588 -0.57 -30.42 -10.18
N ASP A 589 -1.20 -31.53 -9.78
CA ASP A 589 -2.56 -31.89 -10.22
C ASP A 589 -3.62 -30.91 -9.72
N HIS A 590 -3.50 -30.46 -8.47
CA HIS A 590 -4.39 -29.45 -7.91
C HIS A 590 -4.28 -28.10 -8.65
N PHE A 591 -3.10 -27.76 -9.17
CA PHE A 591 -2.89 -26.53 -9.94
C PHE A 591 -3.51 -26.62 -11.33
N ARG A 592 -3.42 -27.80 -11.95
CA ARG A 592 -4.07 -28.09 -13.24
C ARG A 592 -5.59 -28.09 -13.12
N GLU A 593 -6.12 -28.65 -12.04
CA GLU A 593 -7.57 -28.59 -11.80
C GLU A 593 -8.02 -27.15 -11.49
N LEU A 594 -7.25 -26.41 -10.69
CA LEU A 594 -7.52 -25.00 -10.42
C LEU A 594 -7.50 -24.16 -11.71
N SER A 595 -6.48 -24.33 -12.57
CA SER A 595 -6.37 -23.61 -13.85
C SER A 595 -7.51 -23.96 -14.80
N ARG A 596 -7.94 -25.23 -14.84
CA ARG A 596 -9.08 -25.71 -15.61
C ARG A 596 -10.36 -25.00 -15.19
N LEU A 597 -10.66 -25.02 -13.90
CA LEU A 597 -11.85 -24.36 -13.35
C LEU A 597 -11.81 -22.84 -13.56
N MET A 598 -10.67 -22.20 -13.34
CA MET A 598 -10.50 -20.76 -13.58
C MET A 598 -10.66 -20.38 -15.06
N GLY A 599 -10.16 -21.20 -15.98
CA GLY A 599 -10.33 -20.98 -17.43
C GLY A 599 -11.79 -21.07 -17.86
N ILE A 600 -12.51 -22.08 -17.38
CA ILE A 600 -13.95 -22.25 -17.63
C ILE A 600 -14.74 -21.07 -17.05
N LEU A 601 -14.43 -20.69 -15.80
CA LEU A 601 -15.06 -19.55 -15.11
C LEU A 601 -14.86 -18.24 -15.88
N PHE A 602 -13.65 -18.00 -16.39
CA PHE A 602 -13.33 -16.81 -17.16
C PHE A 602 -14.16 -16.72 -18.45
N GLN A 603 -14.24 -17.83 -19.20
CA GLN A 603 -15.00 -17.90 -20.45
C GLN A 603 -16.51 -17.75 -20.20
N MET A 604 -17.08 -18.45 -19.21
CA MET A 604 -18.51 -18.28 -18.86
C MET A 604 -18.85 -16.84 -18.49
N LYS A 605 -17.91 -16.13 -17.85
CA LYS A 605 -18.11 -14.72 -17.53
C LYS A 605 -18.05 -13.84 -18.78
N ASP A 606 -17.13 -14.09 -19.71
CA ASP A 606 -17.10 -13.36 -20.99
C ASP A 606 -18.42 -13.55 -21.75
N ASP A 607 -18.89 -14.80 -21.90
CA ASP A 607 -20.17 -15.09 -22.56
C ASP A 607 -21.38 -14.39 -21.88
N LEU A 608 -21.35 -14.23 -20.55
CA LEU A 608 -22.38 -13.45 -19.83
C LEU A 608 -22.26 -11.95 -20.10
N LEU A 609 -21.05 -11.41 -20.16
CA LEU A 609 -20.83 -9.98 -20.43
C LEU A 609 -21.29 -9.61 -21.83
N ASP A 610 -21.11 -10.49 -22.81
CA ASP A 610 -21.55 -10.25 -24.19
C ASP A 610 -23.07 -10.12 -24.34
N VAL A 611 -23.84 -10.66 -23.39
CA VAL A 611 -25.32 -10.58 -23.36
C VAL A 611 -25.82 -9.49 -22.40
N GLU A 612 -25.16 -9.28 -21.26
CA GLU A 612 -25.65 -8.39 -20.19
C GLU A 612 -24.95 -7.02 -20.13
N GLY A 613 -23.82 -6.85 -20.80
CA GLY A 613 -23.01 -5.64 -20.69
C GLY A 613 -23.56 -4.46 -21.49
N ASP A 614 -23.30 -3.26 -21.00
CA ASP A 614 -23.66 -2.02 -21.67
C ASP A 614 -22.71 -1.76 -22.85
N THR A 615 -23.26 -1.43 -24.04
CA THR A 615 -22.50 -1.10 -25.26
C THR A 615 -21.43 -0.03 -25.02
N SER A 616 -21.65 0.86 -24.05
CA SER A 616 -20.75 1.95 -23.72
C SER A 616 -19.56 1.54 -22.85
N GLU A 617 -19.67 0.46 -22.06
CA GLU A 617 -18.63 0.02 -21.09
C GLU A 617 -17.67 -1.05 -21.65
N LEU A 618 -18.10 -1.86 -22.62
CA LEU A 618 -17.34 -3.02 -23.13
C LEU A 618 -16.35 -2.72 -24.27
N GLY A 619 -16.50 -1.58 -24.97
CA GLY A 619 -15.64 -1.22 -26.11
C GLY A 619 -15.75 -2.17 -27.32
N LYS A 620 -16.75 -3.06 -27.35
CA LYS A 620 -17.10 -3.96 -28.46
C LYS A 620 -18.61 -3.90 -28.74
N LYS A 621 -19.04 -4.27 -29.95
CA LYS A 621 -20.48 -4.38 -30.29
C LYS A 621 -21.11 -5.55 -29.52
N ILE A 622 -22.31 -5.34 -28.94
CA ILE A 622 -23.14 -6.40 -28.34
C ILE A 622 -23.59 -7.41 -29.42
N ASN A 623 -23.80 -8.67 -29.06
CA ASN A 623 -24.28 -9.77 -29.92
C ASN A 623 -23.34 -10.21 -31.07
N ILE A 624 -22.01 -10.08 -30.92
CA ILE A 624 -21.06 -10.64 -31.91
C ILE A 624 -21.25 -12.16 -32.05
N ASP A 625 -21.47 -12.88 -30.95
CA ASP A 625 -21.62 -14.33 -30.99
C ASP A 625 -22.91 -14.79 -31.67
N GLU A 626 -24.00 -14.03 -31.52
CA GLU A 626 -25.25 -14.30 -32.22
C GLU A 626 -25.10 -14.05 -33.73
N GLN A 627 -24.28 -13.06 -34.11
CA GLN A 627 -23.93 -12.78 -35.51
C GLN A 627 -22.98 -13.84 -36.10
N ASN A 628 -22.08 -14.39 -35.29
CA ASN A 628 -21.08 -15.38 -35.70
C ASN A 628 -21.55 -16.83 -35.59
N LYS A 629 -22.75 -17.09 -35.05
CA LYS A 629 -23.32 -18.44 -34.83
C LYS A 629 -22.42 -19.35 -33.98
N THR A 630 -21.65 -18.75 -33.07
CA THR A 630 -20.80 -19.47 -32.12
C THR A 630 -21.63 -20.12 -31.02
N VAL A 631 -21.32 -21.37 -30.66
CA VAL A 631 -21.97 -22.05 -29.53
C VAL A 631 -21.30 -21.57 -28.24
N THR A 632 -22.05 -20.85 -27.41
CA THR A 632 -21.59 -20.29 -26.13
C THR A 632 -22.23 -21.02 -24.95
N TYR A 633 -21.73 -20.80 -23.73
CA TYR A 633 -22.36 -21.34 -22.52
C TYR A 633 -23.81 -20.85 -22.36
N ILE A 634 -24.08 -19.60 -22.76
CA ILE A 634 -25.44 -19.03 -22.73
C ILE A 634 -26.37 -19.77 -23.69
N SER A 635 -25.89 -20.13 -24.89
CA SER A 635 -26.69 -20.88 -25.85
C SER A 635 -27.08 -22.29 -25.38
N LEU A 636 -26.26 -22.92 -24.52
CA LEU A 636 -26.52 -24.28 -24.00
C LEU A 636 -27.26 -24.31 -22.65
N LEU A 637 -27.01 -23.34 -21.77
CA LEU A 637 -27.47 -23.35 -20.38
C LEU A 637 -28.48 -22.25 -20.04
N GLU A 638 -28.66 -21.28 -20.94
CA GLU A 638 -29.31 -20.00 -20.67
C GLU A 638 -28.62 -19.20 -19.55
N VAL A 639 -28.96 -17.91 -19.43
CA VAL A 639 -28.36 -17.01 -18.43
C VAL A 639 -28.48 -17.55 -17.01
N LYS A 640 -29.64 -18.11 -16.64
CA LYS A 640 -29.89 -18.65 -15.30
C LYS A 640 -29.02 -19.89 -15.02
N GLY A 641 -28.89 -20.79 -16.00
CA GLY A 641 -28.06 -22.00 -15.86
C GLY A 641 -26.58 -21.66 -15.77
N THR A 642 -26.09 -20.74 -16.61
CA THR A 642 -24.70 -20.27 -16.58
C THR A 642 -24.35 -19.64 -15.23
N ARG A 643 -25.19 -18.74 -14.69
CA ARG A 643 -24.97 -18.16 -13.35
C ARG A 643 -24.90 -19.22 -12.25
N LYS A 644 -25.79 -20.21 -12.29
CA LYS A 644 -25.78 -21.33 -11.32
C LYS A 644 -24.48 -22.15 -11.42
N ARG A 645 -24.01 -22.41 -12.64
CA ARG A 645 -22.74 -23.15 -12.87
C ARG A 645 -21.53 -22.35 -12.40
N ILE A 646 -21.48 -21.04 -12.64
CA ILE A 646 -20.44 -20.13 -12.12
C ILE A 646 -20.34 -20.23 -10.59
N VAL A 647 -21.47 -20.18 -9.87
CA VAL A 647 -21.48 -20.31 -8.40
C VAL A 647 -20.93 -21.67 -7.95
N ASN A 648 -21.25 -22.75 -8.66
CA ASN A 648 -20.74 -24.09 -8.33
C ASN A 648 -19.23 -24.22 -8.60
N ILE A 649 -18.75 -23.70 -9.73
CA ILE A 649 -17.32 -23.70 -10.07
C ILE A 649 -16.55 -22.84 -9.06
N ARG A 650 -17.06 -21.66 -8.69
CA ARG A 650 -16.46 -20.82 -7.66
C ARG A 650 -16.27 -21.56 -6.34
N LYS A 651 -17.26 -22.35 -5.89
CA LYS A 651 -17.13 -23.18 -4.68
C LYS A 651 -16.03 -24.24 -4.79
N GLN A 652 -15.88 -24.87 -5.96
CA GLN A 652 -14.81 -25.85 -6.21
C GLN A 652 -13.43 -25.18 -6.18
N VAL A 653 -13.31 -24.03 -6.84
CA VAL A 653 -12.11 -23.19 -6.82
C VAL A 653 -11.75 -22.79 -5.39
N GLU A 654 -12.72 -22.32 -4.59
CA GLU A 654 -12.52 -21.97 -3.19
C GLU A 654 -12.08 -23.17 -2.34
N SER A 655 -12.60 -24.36 -2.60
CA SER A 655 -12.16 -25.60 -1.94
C SER A 655 -10.69 -25.90 -2.24
N ILE A 656 -10.29 -25.90 -3.52
CA ILE A 656 -8.91 -26.17 -3.92
C ILE A 656 -7.95 -25.11 -3.36
N LEU A 657 -8.37 -23.84 -3.34
CA LEU A 657 -7.59 -22.78 -2.72
C LEU A 657 -7.42 -22.97 -1.22
N ASN A 658 -8.44 -23.47 -0.50
CA ASN A 658 -8.31 -23.74 0.92
C ASN A 658 -7.34 -24.89 1.19
N ASP A 659 -7.27 -25.89 0.29
CA ASP A 659 -6.35 -27.01 0.41
C ASP A 659 -4.91 -26.62 0.05
N LEU A 660 -4.71 -25.85 -1.02
CA LEU A 660 -3.39 -25.39 -1.47
C LEU A 660 -2.85 -24.25 -0.62
N TRP A 661 -3.65 -23.20 -0.45
CA TRP A 661 -3.24 -21.92 0.11
C TRP A 661 -4.35 -21.30 0.98
N PRO A 662 -4.52 -21.79 2.23
CA PRO A 662 -5.45 -21.20 3.18
C PRO A 662 -5.25 -19.67 3.30
N GLN A 663 -4.02 -19.20 3.13
CA GLN A 663 -3.64 -17.80 3.30
C GLN A 663 -3.75 -16.92 2.02
N ALA A 664 -4.27 -17.43 0.89
CA ALA A 664 -4.25 -16.73 -0.41
C ALA A 664 -5.37 -15.69 -0.58
N GLY A 665 -5.40 -14.68 0.28
CA GLY A 665 -6.39 -13.59 0.22
C GLY A 665 -6.45 -12.91 -1.14
N THR A 666 -5.31 -12.47 -1.67
CA THR A 666 -5.25 -11.75 -2.95
C THR A 666 -5.72 -12.60 -4.15
N ILE A 667 -5.48 -13.92 -4.14
CA ILE A 667 -5.95 -14.81 -5.22
C ILE A 667 -7.48 -14.98 -5.13
N ARG A 668 -8.04 -15.04 -3.91
CA ARG A 668 -9.50 -15.06 -3.72
C ARG A 668 -10.14 -13.78 -4.24
N ASP A 669 -9.55 -12.63 -3.94
CA ASP A 669 -10.00 -11.34 -4.47
C ASP A 669 -9.94 -11.33 -6.00
N LEU A 670 -8.89 -11.89 -6.60
CA LEU A 670 -8.78 -12.02 -8.06
C LEU A 670 -9.88 -12.90 -8.66
N ILE A 671 -10.21 -14.03 -8.04
CA ILE A 671 -11.30 -14.90 -8.50
C ILE A 671 -12.65 -14.22 -8.33
N GLN A 672 -12.85 -13.51 -7.22
CA GLN A 672 -14.05 -12.71 -7.01
C GLN A 672 -14.17 -11.62 -8.09
N TYR A 673 -13.09 -10.90 -8.38
CA TYR A 673 -13.01 -9.93 -9.46
C TYR A 673 -13.37 -10.57 -10.81
N ILE A 674 -12.85 -11.77 -11.13
CA ILE A 674 -13.20 -12.49 -12.37
C ILE A 674 -14.70 -12.82 -12.40
N CYS A 675 -15.31 -13.22 -11.29
CA CYS A 675 -16.75 -13.52 -11.24
C CYS A 675 -17.63 -12.27 -11.38
N GLU A 676 -17.20 -11.16 -10.79
CA GLU A 676 -18.02 -9.96 -10.57
C GLU A 676 -17.73 -8.84 -11.58
N ARG A 677 -16.68 -8.96 -12.40
CA ARG A 677 -16.30 -7.94 -13.38
C ARG A 677 -17.46 -7.54 -14.28
N LYS A 678 -17.45 -6.26 -14.65
CA LYS A 678 -18.38 -5.66 -15.62
C LYS A 678 -17.73 -5.38 -16.98
N LYS A 679 -16.40 -5.54 -17.07
CA LYS A 679 -15.58 -5.34 -18.27
C LYS A 679 -14.39 -6.28 -18.26
#